data_AF-A0A1I0YSL4-F1
#
_entry.id   AF-A0A1I0YSL4-F1
#
_cell.length_a   1.000
_cell.length_b   1.000
_cell.length_c   1.000
_cell.angle_alpha   90.00
_cell.angle_beta   90.00
_cell.angle_gamma   90.00
#
_symmetry.space_group_name_H-M   'P 1'
#
loop_
_entity.id
_entity.type
_entity.pdbx_description
1 polymer ?
#
loop_
_entity_poly.entity_id
_entity_poly.type
_entity_poly.pdbx_seq_one_letter_code
_entity_poly.pdbx_strand_id
1 'polypeptide(L)'
;MLDALLVAGQTTSADLISIVHADEARTSRALQRLLDLALAWEAPGGIRALSGVADAMRGLPVGTSGLRPCSPEPAAPEEVAARLAELGPAATALLRHVDAHGGEGTTGSARRTVTPAQAATPAEELISRRLLVPREGDAVVLPGEVGLALRGGRTTTDPVDEVPDLATTARDAALVARTAAGAAFDVVRRVELLLDHWGLQPPSVLRSGGLAVRDLKLVARELHVDEAGAALIVEVALACGLIAEGTEPDGTPAWLPTEEFDIWSGTPISERWARLVGGWLSSSRVPSLVGSRDAAGKSWNALAPELSSGLAEEARRLALQVLAEVPDGKVLAVGTGVASLVQRIGWLRPRRPTVFAELVSAALVEAAALGVSGAGGLPPSGRLVAEGDLPAAARAIEPQLPRAVDQVLLQADLTAVAPGPLETEVARRMHLLADVESRGGATVYRFTSGSLRRGFDAGWSALEVREFLTSVSQTPVPQPLDFLVDDVARTFGSVRVGHAEAFLRADDEAALAALVHDPRARTLGLRLLAPTVAIATSPIDVLLPRLRELGAAPVVEAADGTVRVSRPDLQRARSRRGRRPAGAVEARQAAQVQAVATAIRAGDRAESSRPSTATTTSPSGALAALREAIESGSTVVIGYVDNHGATGERVVDPRRLDGGRLSAFDHRADDVREFAVHRITGVRRA
;
A
#
# COMPACT_ATOMS: atom_id res chain seq x y z
N MET A 1 -29.20 0.66 9.31
CA MET A 1 -29.44 1.67 10.37
C MET A 1 -28.97 3.06 9.96
N LEU A 2 -27.70 3.48 10.12
CA LEU A 2 -27.24 4.84 9.74
C LEU A 2 -27.57 5.21 8.29
N ASP A 3 -27.38 4.26 7.40
CA ASP A 3 -27.74 4.34 5.97
C ASP A 3 -29.25 4.52 5.74
N ALA A 4 -30.08 3.81 6.52
CA ALA A 4 -31.54 3.90 6.46
C ALA A 4 -32.06 5.25 6.98
N LEU A 5 -31.36 5.86 7.95
CA LEU A 5 -31.64 7.22 8.41
C LEU A 5 -31.33 8.26 7.33
N LEU A 6 -30.29 8.05 6.51
CA LEU A 6 -30.04 8.87 5.32
C LEU A 6 -31.04 8.63 4.18
N VAL A 7 -31.59 7.41 4.07
CA VAL A 7 -32.67 7.11 3.12
C VAL A 7 -33.97 7.81 3.55
N ALA A 8 -34.41 7.63 4.79
CA ALA A 8 -35.66 8.21 5.32
C ALA A 8 -35.59 9.71 5.64
N GLY A 9 -34.38 10.27 5.83
CA GLY A 9 -34.18 11.69 6.13
C GLY A 9 -34.47 12.06 7.58
N GLN A 10 -35.71 12.49 7.86
CA GLN A 10 -36.21 12.74 9.22
C GLN A 10 -37.47 11.90 9.44
N THR A 11 -37.47 11.07 10.49
CA THR A 11 -38.44 9.97 10.64
C THR A 11 -38.59 9.54 12.10
N THR A 12 -39.59 8.72 12.45
CA THR A 12 -39.72 8.20 13.82
C THR A 12 -38.77 7.02 14.06
N SER A 13 -38.49 6.71 15.33
CA SER A 13 -37.71 5.53 15.71
C SER A 13 -38.35 4.23 15.21
N ALA A 14 -39.69 4.13 15.23
CA ALA A 14 -40.43 2.94 14.81
C ALA A 14 -40.35 2.74 13.29
N ASP A 15 -40.55 3.80 12.52
CA ASP A 15 -40.41 3.76 11.05
C ASP A 15 -38.98 3.34 10.68
N LEU A 16 -37.98 4.01 11.25
CA LEU A 16 -36.55 3.75 11.02
C LEU A 16 -36.12 2.33 11.39
N ILE A 17 -36.71 1.75 12.43
CA ILE A 17 -36.52 0.35 12.82
C ILE A 17 -37.16 -0.57 11.77
N SER A 18 -38.42 -0.32 11.38
CA SER A 18 -39.17 -1.19 10.46
C SER A 18 -38.59 -1.27 9.04
N ILE A 19 -37.99 -0.19 8.53
CA ILE A 19 -37.35 -0.19 7.20
C ILE A 19 -36.00 -0.90 7.16
N VAL A 20 -35.40 -1.29 8.29
CA VAL A 20 -34.13 -2.04 8.31
C VAL A 20 -34.41 -3.53 8.40
N HIS A 21 -33.96 -4.30 7.41
CA HIS A 21 -34.12 -5.75 7.37
C HIS A 21 -33.15 -6.44 8.37
N ALA A 22 -33.51 -6.49 9.64
CA ALA A 22 -32.74 -7.13 10.72
C ALA A 22 -33.59 -7.35 11.99
N ASP A 23 -33.05 -8.05 13.00
CA ASP A 23 -33.65 -8.17 14.34
C ASP A 23 -34.01 -6.80 14.96
N GLU A 24 -35.25 -6.64 15.43
CA GLU A 24 -35.77 -5.39 15.99
C GLU A 24 -35.01 -4.91 17.23
N ALA A 25 -34.57 -5.84 18.08
CA ALA A 25 -33.76 -5.47 19.24
C ALA A 25 -32.35 -5.01 18.81
N ARG A 26 -31.79 -5.58 17.74
CA ARG A 26 -30.46 -5.23 17.20
C ARG A 26 -30.49 -3.93 16.40
N THR A 27 -31.55 -3.64 15.66
CA THR A 27 -31.77 -2.33 15.04
C THR A 27 -31.97 -1.25 16.10
N SER A 28 -32.77 -1.51 17.14
CA SER A 28 -32.94 -0.61 18.29
C SER A 28 -31.61 -0.29 18.99
N ARG A 29 -30.79 -1.31 19.30
CA ARG A 29 -29.43 -1.13 19.87
C ARG A 29 -28.49 -0.37 18.93
N ALA A 30 -28.59 -0.60 17.62
CA ALA A 30 -27.82 0.13 16.63
C ALA A 30 -28.24 1.60 16.53
N LEU A 31 -29.54 1.91 16.65
CA LEU A 31 -30.07 3.27 16.68
C LEU A 31 -29.60 4.02 17.94
N GLN A 32 -29.73 3.41 19.13
CA GLN A 32 -29.22 3.99 20.37
C GLN A 32 -27.74 4.33 20.25
N ARG A 33 -26.91 3.41 19.72
CA ARG A 33 -25.49 3.66 19.50
C ARG A 33 -25.20 4.82 18.53
N LEU A 34 -26.09 5.17 17.61
CA LEU A 34 -25.94 6.37 16.77
C LEU A 34 -26.29 7.66 17.51
N LEU A 35 -27.23 7.62 18.45
CA LEU A 35 -27.53 8.73 19.35
C LEU A 35 -26.37 8.94 20.35
N ASP A 36 -25.87 7.86 20.95
CA ASP A 36 -24.72 7.87 21.89
C ASP A 36 -23.44 8.44 21.25
N LEU A 37 -23.24 8.17 19.95
CA LEU A 37 -22.12 8.68 19.15
C LEU A 37 -22.40 10.04 18.49
N ALA A 38 -23.58 10.66 18.74
CA ALA A 38 -24.05 11.90 18.12
C ALA A 38 -24.02 11.90 16.57
N LEU A 39 -24.20 10.72 15.94
CA LEU A 39 -24.34 10.56 14.49
C LEU A 39 -25.81 10.73 14.04
N ALA A 40 -26.74 10.51 14.95
CA ALA A 40 -28.15 10.85 14.84
C ALA A 40 -28.54 11.76 16.01
N TRP A 41 -29.62 12.53 15.86
CA TRP A 41 -30.20 13.31 16.95
C TRP A 41 -31.72 13.45 16.80
N GLU A 42 -32.39 13.64 17.93
CA GLU A 42 -33.83 13.91 18.00
C GLU A 42 -34.11 15.39 17.71
N ALA A 43 -35.08 15.63 16.82
CA ALA A 43 -35.59 16.95 16.49
C ALA A 43 -37.14 16.92 16.48
N PRO A 44 -37.84 18.07 16.43
CA PRO A 44 -39.30 18.11 16.66
C PRO A 44 -40.18 17.29 15.69
N GLY A 45 -39.65 16.92 14.51
CA GLY A 45 -40.30 16.03 13.53
C GLY A 45 -39.79 14.58 13.55
N GLY A 46 -39.05 14.16 14.58
CA GLY A 46 -38.42 12.85 14.67
C GLY A 46 -36.89 12.89 14.57
N ILE A 47 -36.27 11.71 14.54
CA ILE A 47 -34.81 11.52 14.45
C ILE A 47 -34.33 11.87 13.04
N ARG A 48 -33.21 12.58 12.95
CA ARG A 48 -32.48 12.83 11.70
C ARG A 48 -30.98 12.60 11.85
N ALA A 49 -30.29 12.34 10.74
CA ALA A 49 -28.81 12.29 10.74
C ALA A 49 -28.20 13.68 11.00
N LEU A 50 -27.01 13.74 11.58
CA LEU A 50 -26.25 14.99 11.72
C LEU A 50 -25.76 15.48 10.35
N SER A 51 -25.73 16.80 10.09
CA SER A 51 -25.60 17.33 8.72
C SER A 51 -24.36 16.83 7.95
N GLY A 52 -23.22 16.64 8.63
CA GLY A 52 -21.99 16.11 8.01
C GLY A 52 -21.96 14.59 7.79
N VAL A 53 -22.93 13.82 8.30
CA VAL A 53 -22.99 12.37 8.12
C VAL A 53 -23.28 12.00 6.67
N ALA A 54 -24.16 12.75 6.00
CA ALA A 54 -24.42 12.55 4.58
C ALA A 54 -23.13 12.70 3.77
N ASP A 55 -22.37 13.78 3.98
CA ASP A 55 -21.09 14.04 3.33
C ASP A 55 -20.03 12.99 3.67
N ALA A 56 -19.90 12.61 4.95
CA ALA A 56 -19.01 11.53 5.38
C ALA A 56 -19.40 10.15 4.82
N MET A 57 -20.63 9.99 4.31
CA MET A 57 -21.13 8.80 3.62
C MET A 57 -20.94 8.85 2.09
N ARG A 58 -20.74 10.03 1.47
CA ARG A 58 -20.45 10.21 0.03
C ARG A 58 -19.07 9.66 -0.38
N GLY A 59 -18.95 8.34 -0.47
CA GLY A 59 -17.83 7.62 -1.08
C GLY A 59 -18.26 6.59 -2.14
N LEU A 60 -19.57 6.43 -2.31
CA LEU A 60 -20.26 5.63 -3.32
C LEU A 60 -21.43 6.48 -3.85
N PRO A 61 -21.94 6.28 -5.08
CA PRO A 61 -23.06 7.08 -5.62
C PRO A 61 -24.37 6.96 -4.82
N VAL A 62 -24.49 5.89 -4.05
CA VAL A 62 -25.59 5.54 -3.15
C VAL A 62 -25.04 4.97 -1.84
N GLY A 63 -25.91 4.87 -0.84
CA GLY A 63 -25.58 4.28 0.46
C GLY A 63 -25.28 2.78 0.41
N THR A 64 -25.03 2.17 1.58
CA THR A 64 -24.74 0.73 1.70
C THR A 64 -25.90 -0.17 1.26
N SER A 65 -27.12 0.36 1.27
CA SER A 65 -28.33 -0.28 0.72
C SER A 65 -28.44 -0.17 -0.81
N GLY A 66 -27.65 0.67 -1.47
CA GLY A 66 -27.86 1.04 -2.87
C GLY A 66 -29.04 1.98 -3.12
N LEU A 67 -29.74 2.45 -2.07
CA LEU A 67 -30.84 3.40 -2.19
C LEU A 67 -30.38 4.86 -2.19
N ARG A 68 -31.18 5.71 -2.83
CA ARG A 68 -31.13 7.18 -2.71
C ARG A 68 -31.97 7.63 -1.49
N PRO A 69 -31.76 8.85 -0.97
CA PRO A 69 -32.72 9.50 -0.08
C PRO A 69 -34.13 9.57 -0.68
N CYS A 70 -35.14 9.51 0.16
CA CYS A 70 -36.51 9.82 -0.18
C CYS A 70 -36.65 11.28 -0.66
N SER A 71 -37.67 11.54 -1.49
CA SER A 71 -38.04 12.90 -1.87
C SER A 71 -38.41 13.76 -0.64
N PRO A 72 -38.23 15.10 -0.66
CA PRO A 72 -38.66 15.97 0.45
C PRO A 72 -40.16 15.94 0.71
N GLU A 73 -40.94 15.65 -0.32
CA GLU A 73 -42.38 15.36 -0.28
C GLU A 73 -42.57 13.95 -0.87
N PRO A 74 -42.37 12.87 -0.08
CA PRO A 74 -42.46 11.51 -0.58
C PRO A 74 -43.92 11.11 -0.80
N ALA A 75 -44.19 10.38 -1.87
CA ALA A 75 -45.50 9.78 -2.10
C ALA A 75 -45.81 8.71 -1.04
N ALA A 76 -47.08 8.58 -0.65
CA ALA A 76 -47.48 7.60 0.37
C ALA A 76 -47.17 6.16 -0.11
N PRO A 77 -46.74 5.23 0.78
CA PRO A 77 -46.36 3.88 0.36
C PRO A 77 -47.43 3.14 -0.43
N GLU A 78 -48.71 3.33 -0.08
CA GLU A 78 -49.86 2.77 -0.80
C GLU A 78 -50.01 3.35 -2.22
N GLU A 79 -49.74 4.65 -2.40
CA GLU A 79 -49.78 5.30 -3.72
C GLU A 79 -48.63 4.82 -4.61
N VAL A 80 -47.43 4.66 -4.03
CA VAL A 80 -46.28 4.07 -4.73
C VAL A 80 -46.57 2.62 -5.12
N ALA A 81 -47.15 1.82 -4.22
CA ALA A 81 -47.55 0.44 -4.50
C ALA A 81 -48.60 0.35 -5.62
N ALA A 82 -49.60 1.24 -5.63
CA ALA A 82 -50.58 1.31 -6.71
C ALA A 82 -49.93 1.66 -8.06
N ARG A 83 -49.06 2.69 -8.10
CA ARG A 83 -48.31 3.07 -9.31
C ARG A 83 -47.40 1.95 -9.83
N LEU A 84 -46.83 1.12 -8.94
CA LEU A 84 -46.03 -0.06 -9.27
C LEU A 84 -46.89 -1.21 -9.82
N ALA A 85 -48.09 -1.42 -9.29
CA ALA A 85 -49.00 -2.48 -9.72
C ALA A 85 -49.56 -2.27 -11.15
N GLU A 86 -49.63 -1.02 -11.62
CA GLU A 86 -50.07 -0.67 -12.97
C GLU A 86 -48.93 -0.68 -14.03
N LEU A 87 -47.75 -1.23 -13.72
CA LEU A 87 -46.61 -1.26 -14.65
C LEU A 87 -46.67 -2.40 -15.67
N GLY A 88 -46.27 -2.09 -16.91
CA GLY A 88 -45.94 -3.09 -17.91
C GLY A 88 -44.74 -3.97 -17.49
N PRO A 89 -44.64 -5.22 -17.99
CA PRO A 89 -43.53 -6.12 -17.66
C PRO A 89 -42.15 -5.55 -17.99
N ALA A 90 -42.04 -4.80 -19.10
CA ALA A 90 -40.79 -4.16 -19.52
C ALA A 90 -40.38 -2.98 -18.61
N ALA A 91 -41.34 -2.17 -18.15
CA ALA A 91 -41.08 -1.11 -17.17
C ALA A 91 -40.71 -1.69 -15.80
N THR A 92 -41.38 -2.77 -15.39
CA THR A 92 -41.04 -3.51 -14.17
C THR A 92 -39.60 -4.08 -14.22
N ALA A 93 -39.20 -4.65 -15.36
CA ALA A 93 -37.84 -5.16 -15.56
C ALA A 93 -36.79 -4.04 -15.56
N LEU A 94 -37.05 -2.93 -16.26
CA LEU A 94 -36.16 -1.76 -16.27
C LEU A 94 -36.01 -1.15 -14.87
N LEU A 95 -37.10 -1.00 -14.12
CA LEU A 95 -37.10 -0.42 -12.78
C LEU A 95 -36.30 -1.28 -11.79
N ARG A 96 -36.47 -2.60 -11.83
CA ARG A 96 -35.66 -3.55 -11.05
C ARG A 96 -34.18 -3.55 -11.46
N HIS A 97 -33.88 -3.37 -12.74
CA HIS A 97 -32.50 -3.22 -13.21
C HIS A 97 -31.85 -1.94 -12.65
N VAL A 98 -32.55 -0.81 -12.66
CA VAL A 98 -32.08 0.45 -12.05
C VAL A 98 -31.89 0.32 -10.54
N ASP A 99 -32.82 -0.32 -9.83
CA ASP A 99 -32.70 -0.58 -8.39
C ASP A 99 -31.46 -1.42 -8.05
N ALA A 100 -31.22 -2.50 -8.79
CA ALA A 100 -30.08 -3.39 -8.63
C ALA A 100 -28.71 -2.74 -8.95
N HIS A 101 -28.69 -1.62 -9.69
CA HIS A 101 -27.47 -0.90 -10.09
C HIS A 101 -27.31 0.45 -9.37
N GLY A 102 -27.98 0.65 -8.23
CA GLY A 102 -27.77 1.82 -7.36
C GLY A 102 -28.68 3.02 -7.66
N GLY A 103 -29.88 2.75 -8.16
CA GLY A 103 -30.95 3.75 -8.27
C GLY A 103 -30.65 4.89 -9.23
N GLU A 104 -29.81 4.67 -10.24
CA GLU A 104 -29.51 5.63 -11.31
C GLU A 104 -29.37 4.91 -12.66
N GLY A 105 -29.78 5.59 -13.72
CA GLY A 105 -29.69 5.10 -15.10
C GLY A 105 -29.83 6.25 -16.10
N THR A 106 -29.72 5.97 -17.38
CA THR A 106 -29.89 6.97 -18.44
C THR A 106 -31.22 6.80 -19.16
N THR A 107 -31.85 7.92 -19.52
CA THR A 107 -33.15 7.94 -20.24
C THR A 107 -33.02 7.56 -21.72
N GLY A 108 -31.80 7.69 -22.28
CA GLY A 108 -31.63 7.78 -23.72
C GLY A 108 -32.57 8.85 -24.29
N SER A 109 -33.26 8.53 -25.39
CA SER A 109 -34.20 9.42 -26.08
C SER A 109 -35.59 9.58 -25.43
N ALA A 110 -35.83 9.05 -24.22
CA ALA A 110 -37.15 9.11 -23.58
C ALA A 110 -37.58 10.54 -23.22
N ARG A 111 -38.83 10.89 -23.50
CA ARG A 111 -39.40 12.22 -23.22
C ARG A 111 -39.58 12.42 -21.70
N ARG A 112 -38.98 13.50 -21.18
CA ARG A 112 -39.00 13.83 -19.73
C ARG A 112 -40.35 14.35 -19.22
N THR A 113 -41.15 14.93 -20.11
CA THR A 113 -42.50 15.45 -19.82
C THR A 113 -43.50 14.68 -20.67
N VAL A 114 -44.08 13.62 -20.11
CA VAL A 114 -44.94 12.68 -20.81
C VAL A 114 -46.02 12.18 -19.86
N THR A 115 -47.27 12.13 -20.31
CA THR A 115 -48.38 11.57 -19.50
C THR A 115 -48.45 10.05 -19.65
N PRO A 116 -49.03 9.29 -18.69
CA PRO A 116 -49.11 7.83 -18.79
C PRO A 116 -49.79 7.34 -20.07
N ALA A 117 -50.78 8.07 -20.58
CA ALA A 117 -51.47 7.77 -21.85
C ALA A 117 -50.65 8.10 -23.11
N GLN A 118 -49.48 8.73 -22.97
CA GLN A 118 -48.58 9.12 -24.07
C GLN A 118 -47.21 8.42 -24.01
N ALA A 119 -46.95 7.64 -22.96
CA ALA A 119 -45.71 6.89 -22.79
C ALA A 119 -45.61 5.78 -23.84
N ALA A 120 -44.54 5.80 -24.64
CA ALA A 120 -44.30 4.85 -25.72
C ALA A 120 -43.12 3.91 -25.43
N THR A 121 -42.38 4.14 -24.34
CA THR A 121 -41.24 3.32 -23.92
C THR A 121 -41.30 3.01 -22.42
N PRO A 122 -40.64 1.94 -21.95
CA PRO A 122 -40.57 1.62 -20.52
C PRO A 122 -40.00 2.75 -19.64
N ALA A 123 -39.05 3.54 -20.16
CA ALA A 123 -38.51 4.68 -19.43
C ALA A 123 -39.52 5.83 -19.32
N GLU A 124 -40.28 6.11 -20.37
CA GLU A 124 -41.36 7.11 -20.35
C GLU A 124 -42.51 6.70 -19.42
N GLU A 125 -42.83 5.41 -19.35
CA GLU A 125 -43.83 4.87 -18.44
C GLU A 125 -43.44 5.16 -16.98
N LEU A 126 -42.20 4.83 -16.60
CA LEU A 126 -41.66 5.08 -15.26
C LEU A 126 -41.57 6.58 -14.92
N ILE A 127 -41.17 7.43 -15.88
CA ILE A 127 -41.13 8.89 -15.69
C ILE A 127 -42.54 9.46 -15.52
N SER A 128 -43.50 9.05 -16.36
CA SER A 128 -44.88 9.54 -16.32
C SER A 128 -45.58 9.25 -14.99
N ARG A 129 -45.21 8.14 -14.33
CA ARG A 129 -45.70 7.71 -13.01
C ARG A 129 -44.88 8.26 -11.84
N ARG A 130 -43.85 9.09 -12.10
CA ARG A 130 -42.86 9.58 -11.13
C ARG A 130 -42.12 8.48 -10.36
N LEU A 131 -41.97 7.29 -10.95
CA LEU A 131 -41.23 6.17 -10.38
C LEU A 131 -39.73 6.25 -10.71
N LEU A 132 -39.39 6.95 -11.79
CA LEU A 132 -38.06 7.51 -12.03
C LEU A 132 -38.17 9.03 -12.20
N VAL A 133 -37.20 9.78 -11.68
CA VAL A 133 -37.19 11.24 -11.71
C VAL A 133 -35.97 11.73 -12.52
N PRO A 134 -36.17 12.51 -13.61
CA PRO A 134 -35.07 13.07 -14.39
C PRO A 134 -34.16 14.01 -13.58
N ARG A 135 -32.87 14.03 -13.93
CA ARG A 135 -31.83 14.92 -13.39
C ARG A 135 -31.16 15.72 -14.52
N GLU A 136 -30.05 16.39 -14.19
CA GLU A 136 -29.18 17.05 -15.17
C GLU A 136 -28.54 16.02 -16.12
N GLY A 137 -28.26 16.42 -17.36
CA GLY A 137 -27.94 15.46 -18.44
C GLY A 137 -29.11 14.49 -18.68
N ASP A 138 -28.89 13.39 -19.41
CA ASP A 138 -29.91 12.35 -19.67
C ASP A 138 -30.00 11.30 -18.53
N ALA A 139 -29.78 11.72 -17.28
CA ALA A 139 -29.86 10.86 -16.11
C ALA A 139 -31.29 10.80 -15.53
N VAL A 140 -31.66 9.64 -14.99
CA VAL A 140 -32.82 9.42 -14.14
C VAL A 140 -32.38 8.74 -12.85
N VAL A 141 -33.00 9.14 -11.73
CA VAL A 141 -32.80 8.51 -10.43
C VAL A 141 -34.08 7.85 -9.92
N LEU A 142 -33.91 6.76 -9.19
CA LEU A 142 -34.94 6.09 -8.40
C LEU A 142 -35.10 6.82 -7.05
N PRO A 143 -36.28 7.38 -6.72
CA PRO A 143 -36.51 7.99 -5.41
C PRO A 143 -36.46 6.94 -4.30
N GLY A 144 -35.97 7.31 -3.11
CA GLY A 144 -35.85 6.38 -1.98
C GLY A 144 -37.15 5.69 -1.60
N GLU A 145 -38.28 6.41 -1.64
CA GLU A 145 -39.62 5.87 -1.37
C GLU A 145 -40.06 4.79 -2.37
N VAL A 146 -39.61 4.89 -3.63
CA VAL A 146 -39.89 3.89 -4.67
C VAL A 146 -39.00 2.65 -4.49
N GLY A 147 -37.72 2.85 -4.16
CA GLY A 147 -36.82 1.76 -3.82
C GLY A 147 -37.24 0.98 -2.56
N LEU A 148 -37.71 1.67 -1.52
CA LEU A 148 -38.32 1.04 -0.35
C LEU A 148 -39.55 0.22 -0.73
N ALA A 149 -40.49 0.78 -1.51
CA ALA A 149 -41.69 0.06 -1.94
C ALA A 149 -41.39 -1.19 -2.79
N LEU A 150 -40.43 -1.10 -3.73
CA LEU A 150 -39.95 -2.24 -4.52
C LEU A 150 -39.38 -3.38 -3.67
N ARG A 151 -38.84 -3.06 -2.50
CA ARG A 151 -38.20 -3.96 -1.54
C ARG A 151 -39.11 -4.32 -0.35
N GLY A 152 -40.43 -4.12 -0.49
CA GLY A 152 -41.42 -4.49 0.54
C GLY A 152 -41.37 -3.61 1.79
N GLY A 153 -41.03 -2.33 1.63
CA GLY A 153 -40.86 -1.36 2.71
C GLY A 153 -39.47 -1.33 3.35
N ARG A 154 -38.51 -2.12 2.84
CA ARG A 154 -37.19 -2.30 3.48
C ARG A 154 -36.05 -1.70 2.66
N THR A 155 -34.97 -1.31 3.32
CA THR A 155 -33.76 -0.80 2.63
C THR A 155 -33.00 -1.87 1.87
N THR A 156 -33.21 -3.15 2.18
CA THR A 156 -32.47 -4.29 1.60
C THR A 156 -33.39 -5.48 1.40
N THR A 157 -33.16 -6.23 0.33
CA THR A 157 -33.88 -7.47 0.00
C THR A 157 -33.67 -8.56 1.05
N ASP A 158 -32.44 -8.67 1.54
CA ASP A 158 -31.96 -9.74 2.42
C ASP A 158 -31.59 -9.18 3.81
N PRO A 159 -31.57 -10.01 4.88
CA PRO A 159 -31.20 -9.57 6.22
C PRO A 159 -29.77 -9.01 6.28
N VAL A 160 -29.58 -7.84 6.90
CA VAL A 160 -28.26 -7.19 7.01
C VAL A 160 -27.50 -7.54 8.29
N ASP A 161 -28.11 -8.29 9.20
CA ASP A 161 -27.53 -8.63 10.50
C ASP A 161 -27.12 -10.11 10.62
N GLU A 162 -27.49 -10.95 9.67
CA GLU A 162 -26.84 -12.24 9.43
C GLU A 162 -25.35 -12.03 9.12
N VAL A 163 -24.47 -12.70 9.87
CA VAL A 163 -23.03 -12.51 9.80
C VAL A 163 -22.43 -13.65 8.97
N PRO A 164 -21.86 -13.40 7.77
CA PRO A 164 -21.45 -14.47 6.85
C PRO A 164 -20.46 -15.46 7.49
N ASP A 165 -20.76 -16.76 7.51
CA ASP A 165 -19.94 -17.76 8.19
C ASP A 165 -18.58 -18.00 7.52
N LEU A 166 -17.57 -18.31 8.33
CA LEU A 166 -16.23 -18.66 7.86
C LEU A 166 -16.18 -20.15 7.47
N ALA A 167 -16.01 -20.42 6.18
CA ALA A 167 -15.84 -21.76 5.64
C ALA A 167 -14.50 -22.33 6.13
N THR A 168 -14.58 -23.31 7.04
CA THR A 168 -13.43 -23.84 7.78
C THR A 168 -13.33 -25.36 7.66
N THR A 169 -12.11 -25.88 7.83
CA THR A 169 -11.82 -27.32 7.89
C THR A 169 -10.86 -27.64 9.04
N ALA A 170 -10.80 -28.90 9.46
CA ALA A 170 -9.93 -29.33 10.56
C ALA A 170 -8.45 -29.37 10.15
N ARG A 171 -7.54 -29.10 11.10
CA ARG A 171 -6.09 -29.21 10.92
C ARG A 171 -5.39 -29.41 12.26
N ASP A 172 -4.30 -30.18 12.26
CA ASP A 172 -3.36 -30.22 13.39
C ASP A 172 -2.79 -28.80 13.65
N ALA A 173 -3.03 -28.27 14.85
CA ALA A 173 -2.51 -26.97 15.28
C ALA A 173 -0.98 -26.96 15.36
N ALA A 174 -0.34 -28.10 15.65
CA ALA A 174 1.11 -28.21 15.66
C ALA A 174 1.69 -28.20 14.24
N LEU A 175 0.97 -28.69 13.23
CA LEU A 175 1.32 -28.53 11.81
C LEU A 175 1.19 -27.07 11.38
N VAL A 176 0.10 -26.38 11.76
CA VAL A 176 -0.06 -24.93 11.54
C VAL A 176 1.13 -24.15 12.11
N ALA A 177 1.52 -24.44 13.36
CA ALA A 177 2.67 -23.82 14.02
C ALA A 177 4.01 -24.11 13.31
N ARG A 178 4.30 -25.38 12.98
CA ARG A 178 5.54 -25.75 12.27
C ARG A 178 5.63 -25.13 10.87
N THR A 179 4.52 -25.09 10.12
CA THR A 179 4.49 -24.45 8.78
C THR A 179 4.73 -22.94 8.88
N ALA A 180 4.08 -22.26 9.82
CA ALA A 180 4.28 -20.83 10.04
C ALA A 180 5.72 -20.51 10.48
N ALA A 181 6.26 -21.26 11.45
CA ALA A 181 7.62 -21.07 11.95
C ALA A 181 8.70 -21.39 10.88
N GLY A 182 8.43 -22.36 10.00
CA GLY A 182 9.26 -22.61 8.82
C GLY A 182 9.31 -21.40 7.88
N ALA A 183 8.16 -20.84 7.49
CA ALA A 183 8.10 -19.64 6.65
C ALA A 183 8.70 -18.40 7.33
N ALA A 184 8.50 -18.24 8.64
CA ALA A 184 9.07 -17.17 9.47
C ALA A 184 10.61 -17.20 9.50
N PHE A 185 11.19 -18.40 9.69
CA PHE A 185 12.63 -18.60 9.57
C PHE A 185 13.13 -18.25 8.15
N ASP A 186 12.42 -18.77 7.14
CA ASP A 186 12.87 -18.75 5.75
C ASP A 186 12.75 -17.34 5.12
N VAL A 187 11.83 -16.48 5.59
CA VAL A 187 11.81 -15.06 5.20
C VAL A 187 12.96 -14.27 5.82
N VAL A 188 13.29 -14.50 7.11
CA VAL A 188 14.44 -13.84 7.75
C VAL A 188 15.73 -14.17 7.01
N ARG A 189 15.97 -15.46 6.73
CA ARG A 189 17.15 -15.91 5.97
C ARG A 189 17.19 -15.36 4.53
N ARG A 190 16.04 -15.17 3.86
CA ARG A 190 15.98 -14.55 2.52
C ARG A 190 16.25 -13.05 2.55
N VAL A 191 15.77 -12.32 3.56
CA VAL A 191 16.10 -10.89 3.74
C VAL A 191 17.61 -10.74 4.00
N GLU A 192 18.20 -11.55 4.86
CA GLU A 192 19.64 -11.53 5.14
C GLU A 192 20.48 -11.75 3.86
N LEU A 193 20.17 -12.80 3.08
CA LEU A 193 20.87 -13.11 1.82
C LEU A 193 20.71 -12.02 0.74
N LEU A 194 19.53 -11.38 0.66
CA LEU A 194 19.29 -10.25 -0.24
C LEU A 194 20.20 -9.07 0.07
N LEU A 195 20.33 -8.73 1.36
CA LEU A 195 21.05 -7.55 1.83
C LEU A 195 22.57 -7.76 1.77
N ASP A 196 23.06 -8.97 2.07
CA ASP A 196 24.45 -9.33 1.81
C ASP A 196 24.80 -9.21 0.32
N HIS A 197 23.92 -9.68 -0.58
CA HIS A 197 24.16 -9.56 -2.02
C HIS A 197 24.18 -8.11 -2.49
N TRP A 198 23.17 -7.31 -2.12
CA TRP A 198 23.11 -5.88 -2.49
C TRP A 198 24.19 -5.03 -1.80
N GLY A 199 24.79 -5.51 -0.71
CA GLY A 199 25.98 -4.90 -0.09
C GLY A 199 27.27 -5.10 -0.88
N LEU A 200 27.27 -5.99 -1.88
CA LEU A 200 28.39 -6.28 -2.79
C LEU A 200 28.10 -5.86 -4.23
N GLN A 201 26.85 -6.03 -4.69
CA GLN A 201 26.38 -5.76 -6.05
C GLN A 201 24.99 -5.10 -5.98
N PRO A 202 24.91 -3.80 -5.64
CA PRO A 202 23.64 -3.09 -5.53
C PRO A 202 22.97 -2.92 -6.91
N PRO A 203 21.65 -3.12 -7.05
CA PRO A 203 20.96 -2.86 -8.30
C PRO A 203 20.62 -1.37 -8.45
N SER A 204 20.73 -0.85 -9.66
CA SER A 204 20.48 0.56 -9.97
C SER A 204 19.02 0.96 -9.77
N VAL A 205 18.80 2.22 -9.35
CA VAL A 205 17.46 2.79 -9.24
C VAL A 205 16.98 3.26 -10.62
N LEU A 206 15.76 2.91 -11.00
CA LEU A 206 15.15 3.40 -12.23
C LEU A 206 14.92 4.92 -12.20
N ARG A 207 14.94 5.58 -13.37
CA ARG A 207 14.61 7.02 -13.50
C ARG A 207 13.19 7.39 -13.02
N SER A 208 12.29 6.41 -12.95
CA SER A 208 10.93 6.52 -12.41
C SER A 208 10.85 6.29 -10.90
N GLY A 209 11.98 6.07 -10.23
CA GLY A 209 12.05 5.31 -8.99
C GLY A 209 11.78 3.82 -9.20
N GLY A 210 12.23 3.01 -8.23
CA GLY A 210 12.02 1.57 -8.19
C GLY A 210 13.15 0.71 -8.76
N LEU A 211 12.91 -0.60 -8.76
CA LEU A 211 13.79 -1.66 -9.23
C LEU A 211 13.40 -2.10 -10.65
N ALA A 212 14.37 -2.50 -11.49
CA ALA A 212 14.06 -3.02 -12.82
C ALA A 212 13.46 -4.43 -12.77
N VAL A 213 12.55 -4.76 -13.70
CA VAL A 213 11.95 -6.10 -13.81
C VAL A 213 13.02 -7.20 -14.06
N ARG A 214 14.12 -6.86 -14.76
CA ARG A 214 15.29 -7.76 -14.93
C ARG A 214 15.93 -8.11 -13.58
N ASP A 215 16.01 -7.14 -12.68
CA ASP A 215 16.77 -7.23 -11.43
C ASP A 215 15.92 -7.85 -10.32
N LEU A 216 14.60 -7.59 -10.31
CA LEU A 216 13.63 -8.38 -9.56
C LEU A 216 13.68 -9.87 -9.97
N LYS A 217 13.85 -10.17 -11.27
CA LYS A 217 14.05 -11.52 -11.79
C LYS A 217 15.41 -12.13 -11.44
N LEU A 218 16.42 -11.35 -11.05
CA LEU A 218 17.68 -11.86 -10.51
C LEU A 218 17.45 -12.25 -9.03
N VAL A 219 16.92 -11.34 -8.23
CA VAL A 219 16.53 -11.56 -6.83
C VAL A 219 15.63 -12.81 -6.66
N ALA A 220 14.61 -12.98 -7.51
CA ALA A 220 13.73 -14.15 -7.45
C ALA A 220 14.51 -15.48 -7.61
N ARG A 221 15.50 -15.52 -8.51
CA ARG A 221 16.38 -16.69 -8.69
C ARG A 221 17.34 -16.88 -7.51
N GLU A 222 18.01 -15.82 -7.05
CA GLU A 222 18.98 -15.86 -5.93
C GLU A 222 18.34 -16.28 -4.60
N LEU A 223 17.10 -15.84 -4.35
CA LEU A 223 16.31 -16.19 -3.17
C LEU A 223 15.59 -17.55 -3.31
N HIS A 224 15.49 -18.09 -4.53
CA HIS A 224 14.70 -19.27 -4.92
C HIS A 224 13.22 -19.10 -4.53
N VAL A 225 12.58 -18.07 -5.10
CA VAL A 225 11.15 -17.73 -4.98
C VAL A 225 10.60 -17.27 -6.33
N ASP A 226 9.29 -17.04 -6.42
CA ASP A 226 8.67 -16.39 -7.58
C ASP A 226 8.82 -14.86 -7.53
N GLU A 227 8.43 -14.16 -8.59
CA GLU A 227 8.53 -12.70 -8.67
C GLU A 227 7.67 -11.99 -7.61
N ALA A 228 6.57 -12.60 -7.17
CA ALA A 228 5.70 -12.09 -6.11
C ALA A 228 6.36 -12.21 -4.72
N GLY A 229 6.96 -13.37 -4.39
CA GLY A 229 7.74 -13.55 -3.17
C GLY A 229 8.97 -12.64 -3.13
N ALA A 230 9.67 -12.47 -4.26
CA ALA A 230 10.77 -11.52 -4.38
C ALA A 230 10.31 -10.08 -4.11
N ALA A 231 9.19 -9.66 -4.71
CA ALA A 231 8.61 -8.34 -4.48
C ALA A 231 8.22 -8.11 -3.02
N LEU A 232 7.58 -9.10 -2.37
CA LEU A 232 7.22 -9.03 -0.95
C LEU A 232 8.46 -8.86 -0.06
N ILE A 233 9.51 -9.65 -0.27
CA ILE A 233 10.75 -9.61 0.52
C ILE A 233 11.43 -8.25 0.39
N VAL A 234 11.55 -7.74 -0.85
CA VAL A 234 12.14 -6.44 -1.16
C VAL A 234 11.32 -5.27 -0.56
N GLU A 235 9.99 -5.32 -0.66
CA GLU A 235 9.11 -4.28 -0.09
C GLU A 235 9.06 -4.29 1.45
N VAL A 236 9.19 -5.46 2.08
CA VAL A 236 9.28 -5.56 3.55
C VAL A 236 10.65 -5.09 4.06
N ALA A 237 11.74 -5.36 3.33
CA ALA A 237 13.05 -4.79 3.63
C ALA A 237 13.04 -3.25 3.57
N LEU A 238 12.35 -2.66 2.58
CA LEU A 238 12.13 -1.21 2.50
C LEU A 238 11.30 -0.71 3.69
N ALA A 239 10.16 -1.36 4.00
CA ALA A 239 9.29 -0.98 5.11
C ALA A 239 9.98 -1.03 6.48
N CYS A 240 10.95 -1.92 6.65
CA CYS A 240 11.75 -2.05 7.88
C CYS A 240 12.96 -1.09 7.94
N GLY A 241 13.22 -0.34 6.87
CA GLY A 241 14.36 0.57 6.73
C GLY A 241 15.70 -0.12 6.45
N LEU A 242 15.70 -1.41 6.11
CA LEU A 242 16.91 -2.22 5.91
C LEU A 242 17.59 -1.91 4.56
N ILE A 243 16.82 -1.45 3.57
CA ILE A 243 17.33 -0.85 2.33
C ILE A 243 16.92 0.62 2.20
N ALA A 244 17.73 1.38 1.47
CA ALA A 244 17.40 2.71 1.00
C ALA A 244 17.97 2.96 -0.41
N GLU A 245 17.44 3.99 -1.07
CA GLU A 245 18.12 4.63 -2.19
C GLU A 245 19.39 5.31 -1.66
N GLY A 246 20.54 4.96 -2.24
CA GLY A 246 21.83 5.58 -2.00
C GLY A 246 22.50 5.98 -3.31
N THR A 247 23.83 6.09 -3.28
CA THR A 247 24.62 6.50 -4.44
C THR A 247 25.96 5.77 -4.43
N GLU A 248 26.34 5.19 -5.55
CA GLU A 248 27.62 4.53 -5.74
C GLU A 248 28.79 5.55 -5.79
N PRO A 249 30.05 5.13 -5.61
CA PRO A 249 31.22 6.00 -5.71
C PRO A 249 31.37 6.75 -7.04
N ASP A 250 30.74 6.28 -8.13
CA ASP A 250 30.72 6.95 -9.44
C ASP A 250 29.59 8.00 -9.60
N GLY A 251 28.71 8.12 -8.59
CA GLY A 251 27.56 9.02 -8.60
C GLY A 251 26.24 8.41 -9.09
N THR A 252 26.19 7.12 -9.42
CA THR A 252 24.95 6.47 -9.88
C THR A 252 24.00 6.13 -8.71
N PRO A 253 22.68 6.37 -8.83
CA PRO A 253 21.71 5.95 -7.81
C PRO A 253 21.51 4.44 -7.78
N ALA A 254 21.67 3.83 -6.60
CA ALA A 254 21.53 2.38 -6.39
C ALA A 254 20.78 2.03 -5.09
N TRP A 255 20.17 0.84 -5.05
CA TRP A 255 19.51 0.29 -3.87
C TRP A 255 20.53 -0.42 -2.98
N LEU A 256 20.70 0.07 -1.75
CA LEU A 256 21.80 -0.31 -0.86
C LEU A 256 21.28 -0.67 0.54
N PRO A 257 21.92 -1.62 1.25
CA PRO A 257 21.70 -1.84 2.66
C PRO A 257 22.03 -0.60 3.49
N THR A 258 21.30 -0.42 4.60
CA THR A 258 21.52 0.66 5.58
C THR A 258 22.14 0.14 6.88
N GLU A 259 22.58 1.05 7.72
CA GLU A 259 23.04 0.79 9.11
C GLU A 259 22.03 -0.02 9.96
N GLU A 260 20.74 -0.01 9.61
CA GLU A 260 19.71 -0.81 10.30
C GLU A 260 19.77 -2.30 9.96
N PHE A 261 20.40 -2.69 8.84
CA PHE A 261 20.67 -4.09 8.53
C PHE A 261 21.69 -4.68 9.51
N ASP A 262 22.79 -3.95 9.77
CA ASP A 262 23.86 -4.39 10.67
C ASP A 262 23.35 -4.52 12.13
N ILE A 263 22.38 -3.68 12.54
CA ILE A 263 21.68 -3.80 13.83
C ILE A 263 20.73 -5.00 13.84
N TRP A 264 19.97 -5.21 12.75
CA TRP A 264 18.97 -6.27 12.67
C TRP A 264 19.58 -7.67 12.62
N SER A 265 20.62 -7.90 11.81
CA SER A 265 21.28 -9.21 11.68
C SER A 265 21.82 -9.74 13.01
N GLY A 266 22.29 -8.84 13.89
CA GLY A 266 22.75 -9.15 15.24
C GLY A 266 21.65 -9.51 16.27
N THR A 267 20.36 -9.50 15.91
CA THR A 267 19.25 -9.88 16.81
C THR A 267 18.76 -11.31 16.60
N PRO A 268 18.12 -11.94 17.62
CA PRO A 268 17.54 -13.29 17.50
C PRO A 268 16.54 -13.41 16.34
N ILE A 269 16.43 -14.60 15.75
CA ILE A 269 15.57 -14.84 14.57
C ILE A 269 14.09 -14.53 14.86
N SER A 270 13.62 -14.80 16.09
CA SER A 270 12.27 -14.46 16.57
C SER A 270 12.01 -12.95 16.59
N GLU A 271 12.98 -12.15 17.08
CA GLU A 271 12.91 -10.69 17.08
C GLU A 271 13.06 -10.11 15.66
N ARG A 272 13.98 -10.67 14.86
CA ARG A 272 14.16 -10.31 13.45
C ARG A 272 12.87 -10.47 12.66
N TRP A 273 12.21 -11.62 12.81
CA TRP A 273 10.92 -11.92 12.21
C TRP A 273 9.83 -10.93 12.67
N ALA A 274 9.73 -10.68 13.97
CA ALA A 274 8.74 -9.74 14.52
C ALA A 274 8.95 -8.31 13.99
N ARG A 275 10.20 -7.87 13.74
CA ARG A 275 10.50 -6.61 13.06
C ARG A 275 9.99 -6.60 11.61
N LEU A 276 10.22 -7.67 10.84
CA LEU A 276 9.73 -7.81 9.46
C LEU A 276 8.19 -7.73 9.40
N VAL A 277 7.51 -8.49 10.27
CA VAL A 277 6.05 -8.51 10.37
C VAL A 277 5.49 -7.15 10.82
N GLY A 278 6.14 -6.48 11.78
CA GLY A 278 5.77 -5.13 12.21
C GLY A 278 5.89 -4.09 11.09
N GLY A 279 7.00 -4.13 10.35
CA GLY A 279 7.20 -3.28 9.16
C GLY A 279 6.08 -3.50 8.14
N TRP A 280 5.81 -4.75 7.77
CA TRP A 280 4.71 -5.14 6.87
C TRP A 280 3.32 -4.66 7.34
N LEU A 281 2.98 -4.85 8.62
CA LEU A 281 1.70 -4.40 9.20
C LEU A 281 1.53 -2.87 9.25
N SER A 282 2.63 -2.12 9.33
CA SER A 282 2.64 -0.65 9.28
C SER A 282 2.87 -0.07 7.88
N SER A 283 3.02 -0.93 6.87
CA SER A 283 3.36 -0.54 5.52
C SER A 283 2.13 -0.22 4.69
N SER A 284 2.15 0.91 3.98
CA SER A 284 1.20 1.20 2.91
C SER A 284 1.55 0.51 1.58
N ARG A 285 2.70 -0.17 1.48
CA ARG A 285 3.19 -0.80 0.24
C ARG A 285 2.33 -2.01 -0.15
N VAL A 286 2.17 -2.23 -1.45
CA VAL A 286 1.32 -3.29 -2.02
C VAL A 286 2.11 -4.19 -3.00
N PRO A 287 3.01 -5.06 -2.48
CA PRO A 287 3.84 -5.93 -3.33
C PRO A 287 3.03 -6.86 -4.23
N SER A 288 1.81 -7.23 -3.82
CA SER A 288 0.87 -8.03 -4.61
C SER A 288 0.49 -7.45 -5.98
N LEU A 289 0.71 -6.16 -6.22
CA LEU A 289 0.50 -5.55 -7.54
C LEU A 289 1.71 -5.68 -8.47
N VAL A 290 2.90 -6.01 -7.99
CA VAL A 290 4.13 -6.03 -8.82
C VAL A 290 4.00 -7.05 -9.97
N GLY A 291 4.38 -6.62 -11.17
CA GLY A 291 4.19 -7.40 -12.41
C GLY A 291 2.82 -7.25 -13.07
N SER A 292 1.79 -6.79 -12.35
CA SER A 292 0.51 -6.37 -12.94
C SER A 292 0.62 -4.99 -13.60
N ARG A 293 -0.49 -4.49 -14.17
CA ARG A 293 -0.55 -3.18 -14.84
C ARG A 293 -1.62 -2.29 -14.22
N ASP A 294 -1.38 -0.99 -14.24
CA ASP A 294 -2.39 0.01 -13.88
C ASP A 294 -3.42 0.26 -15.00
N ALA A 295 -4.39 1.13 -14.74
CA ALA A 295 -5.43 1.51 -15.70
C ALA A 295 -4.91 2.27 -16.94
N ALA A 296 -3.66 2.74 -16.93
CA ALA A 296 -2.98 3.32 -18.09
C ALA A 296 -2.08 2.30 -18.82
N GLY A 297 -2.03 1.05 -18.34
CA GLY A 297 -1.22 -0.03 -18.90
C GLY A 297 0.26 -0.01 -18.49
N LYS A 298 0.68 0.88 -17.58
CA LYS A 298 2.04 0.93 -17.00
C LYS A 298 2.22 -0.28 -16.06
N SER A 299 3.39 -0.92 -16.10
CA SER A 299 3.70 -2.01 -15.17
C SER A 299 3.98 -1.49 -13.75
N TRP A 300 3.51 -2.22 -12.75
CA TRP A 300 3.90 -2.02 -11.37
C TRP A 300 5.26 -2.68 -11.10
N ASN A 301 6.25 -1.88 -10.73
CA ASN A 301 7.59 -2.34 -10.39
C ASN A 301 7.79 -2.32 -8.86
N ALA A 302 8.59 -3.25 -8.33
CA ALA A 302 9.03 -3.20 -6.93
C ALA A 302 9.83 -1.91 -6.66
N LEU A 303 9.75 -1.42 -5.43
CA LEU A 303 10.34 -0.17 -4.92
C LEU A 303 9.88 1.13 -5.62
N ALA A 304 8.97 1.06 -6.60
CA ALA A 304 8.44 2.25 -7.26
C ALA A 304 7.63 3.12 -6.27
N PRO A 305 7.79 4.45 -6.22
CA PRO A 305 7.15 5.29 -5.20
C PRO A 305 5.62 5.15 -5.15
N GLU A 306 4.98 4.99 -6.32
CA GLU A 306 3.52 4.91 -6.43
C GLU A 306 2.91 3.60 -5.92
N LEU A 307 3.70 2.54 -5.70
CA LEU A 307 3.23 1.20 -5.28
C LEU A 307 2.78 1.17 -3.80
N SER A 308 1.72 1.93 -3.49
CA SER A 308 1.15 2.02 -2.16
C SER A 308 -0.36 2.27 -2.18
N SER A 309 -1.05 1.85 -1.11
CA SER A 309 -2.46 2.10 -0.89
C SER A 309 -2.71 2.49 0.57
N GLY A 310 -3.46 3.57 0.79
CA GLY A 310 -3.91 3.99 2.13
C GLY A 310 -4.88 3.01 2.80
N LEU A 311 -5.29 1.94 2.10
CA LEU A 311 -6.14 0.87 2.62
C LEU A 311 -5.36 -0.41 3.00
N ALA A 312 -4.07 -0.52 2.64
CA ALA A 312 -3.30 -1.76 2.80
C ALA A 312 -3.13 -2.17 4.28
N GLU A 313 -2.84 -1.22 5.17
CA GLU A 313 -2.74 -1.46 6.61
C GLU A 313 -4.05 -1.99 7.22
N GLU A 314 -5.21 -1.41 6.86
CA GLU A 314 -6.51 -1.85 7.38
C GLU A 314 -6.88 -3.23 6.82
N ALA A 315 -6.62 -3.48 5.53
CA ALA A 315 -6.85 -4.78 4.91
C ALA A 315 -6.04 -5.89 5.61
N ARG A 316 -4.76 -5.63 5.91
CA ARG A 316 -3.89 -6.57 6.67
C ARG A 316 -4.41 -6.82 8.09
N ARG A 317 -4.68 -5.75 8.85
CA ARG A 317 -5.17 -5.88 10.24
C ARG A 317 -6.52 -6.60 10.30
N LEU A 318 -7.47 -6.27 9.43
CA LEU A 318 -8.76 -6.95 9.39
C LEU A 318 -8.67 -8.40 8.90
N ALA A 319 -7.84 -8.70 7.90
CA ALA A 319 -7.64 -10.08 7.44
C ALA A 319 -7.14 -10.97 8.57
N LEU A 320 -6.19 -10.49 9.39
CA LEU A 320 -5.68 -11.23 10.55
C LEU A 320 -6.70 -11.30 11.71
N GLN A 321 -7.40 -10.21 12.00
CA GLN A 321 -8.41 -10.18 13.07
C GLN A 321 -9.57 -11.15 12.79
N VAL A 322 -10.09 -11.17 11.56
CA VAL A 322 -11.13 -12.13 11.16
C VAL A 322 -10.59 -13.56 11.07
N LEU A 323 -9.33 -13.75 10.63
CA LEU A 323 -8.71 -15.08 10.67
C LEU A 323 -8.52 -15.58 12.11
N ALA A 324 -8.36 -14.70 13.09
CA ALA A 324 -8.32 -15.04 14.51
C ALA A 324 -9.70 -15.45 15.09
N GLU A 325 -10.82 -15.11 14.44
CA GLU A 325 -12.14 -15.63 14.80
C GLU A 325 -12.28 -17.15 14.52
N VAL A 326 -11.38 -17.74 13.71
CA VAL A 326 -11.35 -19.19 13.47
C VAL A 326 -10.94 -19.94 14.75
N PRO A 327 -11.73 -20.91 15.25
CA PRO A 327 -11.37 -21.69 16.45
C PRO A 327 -10.10 -22.52 16.29
N ASP A 328 -9.41 -22.79 17.40
CA ASP A 328 -8.24 -23.68 17.40
C ASP A 328 -8.59 -25.09 16.89
N GLY A 329 -7.63 -25.72 16.19
CA GLY A 329 -7.85 -26.98 15.47
C GLY A 329 -8.60 -26.83 14.15
N LYS A 330 -9.01 -25.62 13.77
CA LYS A 330 -9.56 -25.28 12.44
C LYS A 330 -8.66 -24.31 11.67
N VAL A 331 -8.81 -24.34 10.35
CA VAL A 331 -8.19 -23.45 9.36
C VAL A 331 -9.23 -23.06 8.31
N LEU A 332 -8.94 -22.05 7.49
CA LEU A 332 -9.76 -21.75 6.32
C LEU A 332 -9.85 -22.96 5.39
N ALA A 333 -11.04 -23.26 4.88
CA ALA A 333 -11.25 -24.33 3.92
C ALA A 333 -10.56 -24.02 2.59
N VAL A 334 -9.96 -25.03 1.96
CA VAL A 334 -9.32 -24.89 0.64
C VAL A 334 -10.40 -24.57 -0.41
N GLY A 335 -10.15 -23.58 -1.25
CA GLY A 335 -11.09 -23.10 -2.28
C GLY A 335 -12.14 -22.11 -1.77
N THR A 336 -12.83 -22.41 -0.66
CA THR A 336 -13.97 -21.60 -0.17
C THR A 336 -13.63 -20.64 0.98
N GLY A 337 -12.62 -20.95 1.79
CA GLY A 337 -12.32 -20.21 3.02
C GLY A 337 -11.95 -18.74 2.79
N VAL A 338 -11.06 -18.46 1.84
CA VAL A 338 -10.65 -17.08 1.49
C VAL A 338 -11.85 -16.24 1.04
N ALA A 339 -12.72 -16.78 0.19
CA ALA A 339 -13.94 -16.10 -0.26
C ALA A 339 -14.89 -15.80 0.91
N SER A 340 -15.07 -16.74 1.84
CA SER A 340 -15.90 -16.53 3.04
C SER A 340 -15.33 -15.46 3.99
N LEU A 341 -14.00 -15.38 4.14
CA LEU A 341 -13.35 -14.33 4.93
C LEU A 341 -13.51 -12.96 4.26
N VAL A 342 -13.34 -12.88 2.93
CA VAL A 342 -13.61 -11.66 2.15
C VAL A 342 -15.08 -11.23 2.30
N GLN A 343 -16.04 -12.16 2.29
CA GLN A 343 -17.46 -11.88 2.51
C GLN A 343 -17.73 -11.36 3.94
N ARG A 344 -17.16 -12.00 4.97
CA ARG A 344 -17.18 -11.54 6.38
C ARG A 344 -16.60 -10.13 6.53
N ILE A 345 -15.49 -9.81 5.86
CA ILE A 345 -14.91 -8.46 5.89
C ILE A 345 -15.75 -7.46 5.09
N GLY A 346 -16.35 -7.86 3.97
CA GLY A 346 -17.33 -7.04 3.24
C GLY A 346 -18.51 -6.64 4.14
N TRP A 347 -19.04 -7.59 4.92
CA TRP A 347 -20.08 -7.32 5.92
C TRP A 347 -19.61 -6.43 7.08
N LEU A 348 -18.37 -6.61 7.56
CA LEU A 348 -17.76 -5.75 8.59
C LEU A 348 -17.38 -4.35 8.09
N ARG A 349 -17.26 -4.15 6.76
CA ARG A 349 -16.80 -2.90 6.11
C ARG A 349 -17.55 -2.63 4.79
N PRO A 350 -18.90 -2.50 4.78
CA PRO A 350 -19.71 -2.39 3.56
C PRO A 350 -19.54 -1.08 2.78
N ARG A 351 -18.61 -0.22 3.23
CA ARG A 351 -18.22 1.06 2.60
C ARG A 351 -16.84 1.02 1.95
N ARG A 352 -16.14 -0.11 1.96
CA ARG A 352 -14.82 -0.23 1.32
C ARG A 352 -15.00 -0.54 -0.19
N PRO A 353 -14.16 0.03 -1.07
CA PRO A 353 -14.24 -0.23 -2.51
C PRO A 353 -13.85 -1.68 -2.82
N THR A 354 -14.23 -2.18 -4.01
CA THR A 354 -13.98 -3.56 -4.46
C THR A 354 -12.52 -4.01 -4.32
N VAL A 355 -11.55 -3.15 -4.66
CA VAL A 355 -10.10 -3.37 -4.47
C VAL A 355 -9.71 -3.74 -3.03
N PHE A 356 -10.53 -3.43 -2.03
CA PHE A 356 -10.28 -3.86 -0.65
C PHE A 356 -10.37 -5.39 -0.48
N ALA A 357 -11.22 -6.08 -1.25
CA ALA A 357 -11.29 -7.54 -1.27
C ALA A 357 -9.99 -8.17 -1.84
N GLU A 358 -9.40 -7.52 -2.84
CA GLU A 358 -8.11 -7.90 -3.42
C GLU A 358 -6.97 -7.70 -2.42
N LEU A 359 -6.95 -6.55 -1.71
CA LEU A 359 -5.99 -6.27 -0.65
C LEU A 359 -6.10 -7.23 0.54
N VAL A 360 -7.32 -7.63 0.94
CA VAL A 360 -7.56 -8.67 1.95
C VAL A 360 -7.04 -10.02 1.50
N SER A 361 -7.31 -10.40 0.24
CA SER A 361 -6.85 -11.67 -0.34
C SER A 361 -5.32 -11.71 -0.43
N ALA A 362 -4.70 -10.62 -0.87
CA ALA A 362 -3.25 -10.44 -0.86
C ALA A 362 -2.67 -10.54 0.55
N ALA A 363 -3.27 -9.85 1.54
CA ALA A 363 -2.81 -9.88 2.93
C ALA A 363 -2.75 -11.30 3.53
N LEU A 364 -3.66 -12.20 3.15
CA LEU A 364 -3.62 -13.61 3.59
C LEU A 364 -2.45 -14.39 2.96
N VAL A 365 -2.13 -14.14 1.69
CA VAL A 365 -0.97 -14.74 0.99
C VAL A 365 0.34 -14.19 1.55
N GLU A 366 0.42 -12.86 1.73
CA GLU A 366 1.55 -12.19 2.37
C GLU A 366 1.76 -12.71 3.81
N ALA A 367 0.71 -12.84 4.62
CA ALA A 367 0.78 -13.40 5.97
C ALA A 367 1.32 -14.84 6.00
N ALA A 368 0.98 -15.68 5.02
CA ALA A 368 1.50 -17.04 4.93
C ALA A 368 2.99 -17.06 4.52
N ALA A 369 3.37 -16.22 3.54
CA ALA A 369 4.76 -16.09 3.09
C ALA A 369 5.69 -15.51 4.16
N LEU A 370 5.17 -14.65 5.04
CA LEU A 370 5.88 -14.09 6.19
C LEU A 370 5.84 -14.98 7.44
N GLY A 371 5.17 -16.15 7.41
CA GLY A 371 5.04 -17.03 8.58
C GLY A 371 4.18 -16.50 9.72
N VAL A 372 3.30 -15.52 9.46
CA VAL A 372 2.25 -15.09 10.39
C VAL A 372 1.12 -16.13 10.44
N SER A 373 0.82 -16.78 9.31
CA SER A 373 -0.10 -17.90 9.21
C SER A 373 0.59 -19.15 8.66
N GLY A 374 0.00 -20.33 8.90
CA GLY A 374 0.52 -21.61 8.45
C GLY A 374 -0.60 -22.58 8.10
N ALA A 375 -0.45 -23.34 7.02
CA ALA A 375 -1.42 -24.35 6.57
C ALA A 375 -2.91 -23.90 6.50
N GLY A 376 -3.17 -22.59 6.34
CA GLY A 376 -4.50 -21.98 6.22
C GLY A 376 -5.07 -21.33 7.50
N GLY A 377 -4.33 -21.25 8.61
CA GLY A 377 -4.79 -20.60 9.84
C GLY A 377 -3.66 -19.97 10.66
N LEU A 378 -4.01 -19.36 11.79
CA LEU A 378 -3.04 -18.70 12.69
C LEU A 378 -2.54 -19.66 13.78
N PRO A 379 -1.22 -19.81 13.98
CA PRO A 379 -0.67 -20.36 15.22
C PRO A 379 -0.80 -19.34 16.37
N PRO A 380 -0.43 -19.69 17.61
CA PRO A 380 -0.43 -18.76 18.74
C PRO A 380 0.36 -17.47 18.49
N SER A 381 1.52 -17.54 17.83
CA SER A 381 2.27 -16.35 17.41
C SER A 381 1.49 -15.48 16.42
N GLY A 382 0.78 -16.09 15.47
CA GLY A 382 -0.07 -15.39 14.50
C GLY A 382 -1.29 -14.70 15.13
N ARG A 383 -1.87 -15.31 16.18
CA ARG A 383 -2.93 -14.66 17.00
C ARG A 383 -2.40 -13.40 17.69
N LEU A 384 -1.22 -13.48 18.32
CA LEU A 384 -0.56 -12.35 18.96
C LEU A 384 -0.19 -11.23 17.96
N VAL A 385 0.18 -11.58 16.71
CA VAL A 385 0.35 -10.60 15.62
C VAL A 385 -0.96 -9.90 15.26
N ALA A 386 -2.10 -10.62 15.25
CA ALA A 386 -3.42 -10.04 14.97
C ALA A 386 -3.91 -9.10 16.09
N GLU A 387 -3.53 -9.39 17.34
CA GLU A 387 -3.76 -8.57 18.54
C GLU A 387 -2.80 -7.37 18.62
N GLY A 388 -1.63 -7.46 17.99
CA GLY A 388 -0.61 -6.40 17.91
C GLY A 388 0.59 -6.55 18.86
N ASP A 389 0.63 -7.60 19.70
CA ASP A 389 1.77 -7.89 20.59
C ASP A 389 2.88 -8.66 19.84
N LEU A 390 3.62 -7.92 19.01
CA LEU A 390 4.79 -8.44 18.30
C LEU A 390 5.88 -9.00 19.24
N PRO A 391 6.18 -8.39 20.41
CA PRO A 391 7.09 -8.98 21.40
C PRO A 391 6.62 -10.35 21.93
N ALA A 392 5.33 -10.54 22.21
CA ALA A 392 4.81 -11.85 22.60
C ALA A 392 4.80 -12.82 21.42
N ALA A 393 4.47 -12.37 20.21
CA ALA A 393 4.53 -13.20 19.01
C ALA A 393 5.94 -13.75 18.77
N ALA A 394 6.99 -12.95 18.98
CA ALA A 394 8.40 -13.38 18.91
C ALA A 394 8.67 -14.53 19.89
N ARG A 395 8.35 -14.34 21.18
CA ARG A 395 8.52 -15.36 22.23
C ARG A 395 7.67 -16.62 21.96
N ALA A 396 6.53 -16.49 21.30
CA ALA A 396 5.63 -17.59 20.98
C ALA A 396 6.07 -18.40 19.74
N ILE A 397 6.76 -17.79 18.77
CA ILE A 397 7.27 -18.50 17.59
C ILE A 397 8.62 -19.17 17.84
N GLU A 398 9.44 -18.60 18.73
CA GLU A 398 10.82 -19.05 19.00
C GLU A 398 10.96 -20.55 19.28
N PRO A 399 10.13 -21.22 20.11
CA PRO A 399 10.23 -22.66 20.35
C PRO A 399 9.82 -23.54 19.17
N GLN A 400 9.21 -22.96 18.13
CA GLN A 400 8.77 -23.63 16.90
C GLN A 400 9.72 -23.39 15.72
N LEU A 401 10.64 -22.41 15.82
CA LEU A 401 11.64 -22.15 14.78
C LEU A 401 12.53 -23.40 14.62
N PRO A 402 12.90 -23.78 13.38
CA PRO A 402 13.84 -24.87 13.18
C PRO A 402 15.17 -24.54 13.87
N ARG A 403 15.69 -25.47 14.68
CA ARG A 403 17.00 -25.29 15.31
C ARG A 403 18.07 -25.24 14.23
N ALA A 404 18.98 -24.28 14.36
CA ALA A 404 20.18 -24.27 13.53
C ALA A 404 21.02 -25.53 13.80
N VAL A 405 21.67 -26.03 12.76
CA VAL A 405 22.66 -27.10 12.83
C VAL A 405 24.02 -26.56 12.39
N ASP A 406 25.08 -27.04 13.03
CA ASP A 406 26.47 -26.77 12.67
C ASP A 406 26.96 -27.67 11.52
N GLN A 407 26.20 -28.73 11.19
CA GLN A 407 26.67 -29.86 10.39
C GLN A 407 25.84 -30.18 9.13
N VAL A 408 26.52 -30.73 8.12
CA VAL A 408 26.01 -31.24 6.85
C VAL A 408 26.39 -32.71 6.62
N LEU A 409 25.71 -33.37 5.70
CA LEU A 409 26.05 -34.69 5.17
C LEU A 409 26.75 -34.51 3.81
N LEU A 410 28.07 -34.74 3.73
CA LEU A 410 28.80 -34.72 2.46
C LEU A 410 28.58 -36.03 1.68
N GLN A 411 28.31 -35.90 0.37
CA GLN A 411 28.00 -37.00 -0.54
C GLN A 411 28.99 -37.10 -1.71
N ALA A 412 29.16 -38.32 -2.25
CA ALA A 412 30.15 -38.61 -3.28
C ALA A 412 29.84 -38.01 -4.67
N ASP A 413 28.62 -37.48 -4.88
CA ASP A 413 28.22 -36.77 -6.12
C ASP A 413 28.53 -35.26 -6.08
N LEU A 414 29.44 -34.84 -5.19
CA LEU A 414 29.81 -33.45 -4.93
C LEU A 414 28.69 -32.60 -4.32
N THR A 415 27.75 -33.19 -3.58
CA THR A 415 26.74 -32.45 -2.80
C THR A 415 26.99 -32.46 -1.29
N ALA A 416 26.40 -31.48 -0.61
CA ALA A 416 26.25 -31.46 0.84
C ALA A 416 24.78 -31.22 1.20
N VAL A 417 24.23 -32.05 2.09
CA VAL A 417 22.84 -31.94 2.55
C VAL A 417 22.82 -31.46 4.00
N ALA A 418 22.32 -30.26 4.23
CA ALA A 418 22.04 -29.73 5.57
C ALA A 418 20.67 -30.26 6.04
N PRO A 419 20.60 -31.07 7.13
CA PRO A 419 19.35 -31.67 7.61
C PRO A 419 18.41 -30.69 8.33
N GLY A 420 18.88 -29.47 8.55
CA GLY A 420 18.11 -28.30 9.01
C GLY A 420 18.75 -27.04 8.43
N PRO A 421 18.36 -25.84 8.86
CA PRO A 421 19.10 -24.63 8.51
C PRO A 421 20.47 -24.63 9.16
N LEU A 422 21.50 -24.23 8.43
CA LEU A 422 22.85 -24.09 9.00
C LEU A 422 22.95 -22.85 9.89
N GLU A 423 23.78 -22.90 10.93
CA GLU A 423 24.19 -21.71 11.69
C GLU A 423 24.75 -20.63 10.76
N THR A 424 24.49 -19.34 11.04
CA THR A 424 24.74 -18.22 10.11
C THR A 424 26.14 -18.23 9.48
N GLU A 425 27.19 -18.44 10.27
CA GLU A 425 28.57 -18.43 9.77
C GLU A 425 28.93 -19.71 9.00
N VAL A 426 28.34 -20.86 9.35
CA VAL A 426 28.46 -22.10 8.55
C VAL A 426 27.73 -21.96 7.22
N ALA A 427 26.50 -21.42 7.24
CA ALA A 427 25.70 -21.14 6.05
C ALA A 427 26.44 -20.19 5.09
N ARG A 428 27.00 -19.09 5.62
CA ARG A 428 27.78 -18.09 4.88
C ARG A 428 29.02 -18.68 4.21
N ARG A 429 29.76 -19.54 4.92
CA ARG A 429 30.94 -20.26 4.37
C ARG A 429 30.54 -21.29 3.31
N MET A 430 29.45 -22.03 3.53
CA MET A 430 28.90 -22.96 2.54
C MET A 430 28.43 -22.24 1.27
N HIS A 431 27.77 -21.08 1.36
CA HIS A 431 27.38 -20.26 0.20
C HIS A 431 28.57 -19.70 -0.59
N LEU A 432 29.69 -19.39 0.08
CA LEU A 432 30.91 -18.98 -0.58
C LEU A 432 31.49 -20.12 -1.42
N LEU A 433 31.64 -21.31 -0.82
CA LEU A 433 32.34 -22.48 -1.37
C LEU A 433 31.49 -23.39 -2.27
N ALA A 434 30.16 -23.33 -2.18
CA ALA A 434 29.22 -24.18 -2.91
C ALA A 434 28.02 -23.39 -3.47
N ASP A 435 27.42 -23.93 -4.53
CA ASP A 435 26.19 -23.41 -5.13
C ASP A 435 24.98 -24.11 -4.51
N VAL A 436 23.85 -23.43 -4.28
CA VAL A 436 22.66 -24.08 -3.70
C VAL A 436 21.73 -24.58 -4.80
N GLU A 437 21.46 -25.88 -4.83
CA GLU A 437 20.49 -26.48 -5.76
C GLU A 437 19.05 -26.42 -5.21
N SER A 438 18.88 -26.75 -3.93
CA SER A 438 17.56 -26.88 -3.31
C SER A 438 17.53 -26.33 -1.89
N ARG A 439 16.39 -25.74 -1.50
CA ARG A 439 16.13 -25.11 -0.20
C ARG A 439 14.80 -25.63 0.37
N GLY A 440 14.64 -26.95 0.38
CA GLY A 440 13.47 -27.64 0.92
C GLY A 440 13.60 -27.88 2.42
N GLY A 441 12.96 -28.95 2.92
CA GLY A 441 13.12 -29.39 4.33
C GLY A 441 14.55 -29.80 4.71
N ALA A 442 15.41 -30.00 3.71
CA ALA A 442 16.86 -30.01 3.82
C ALA A 442 17.43 -29.08 2.73
N THR A 443 18.55 -28.40 3.01
CA THR A 443 19.23 -27.55 1.99
C THR A 443 20.31 -28.37 1.29
N VAL A 444 20.28 -28.41 -0.04
CA VAL A 444 21.24 -29.15 -0.86
C VAL A 444 22.17 -28.17 -1.54
N TYR A 445 23.44 -28.24 -1.18
CA TYR A 445 24.56 -27.53 -1.81
C TYR A 445 25.27 -28.46 -2.80
N ARG A 446 25.80 -27.92 -3.89
CA ARG A 446 26.69 -28.60 -4.85
C ARG A 446 28.01 -27.85 -4.94
N PHE A 447 29.12 -28.57 -4.80
CA PHE A 447 30.45 -28.03 -5.07
C PHE A 447 30.73 -28.07 -6.56
N THR A 448 31.21 -26.96 -7.11
CA THR A 448 31.62 -26.83 -8.51
C THR A 448 33.02 -26.22 -8.57
N SER A 449 33.73 -26.41 -9.69
CA SER A 449 35.03 -25.75 -9.91
C SER A 449 34.91 -24.22 -9.83
N GLY A 450 33.73 -23.67 -10.15
CA GLY A 450 33.42 -22.24 -10.03
C GLY A 450 33.16 -21.81 -8.59
N SER A 451 32.38 -22.57 -7.81
CA SER A 451 32.08 -22.23 -6.42
C SER A 451 33.32 -22.30 -5.53
N LEU A 452 34.15 -23.32 -5.71
CA LEU A 452 35.42 -23.41 -5.00
C LEU A 452 36.39 -22.29 -5.43
N ARG A 453 36.45 -21.95 -6.73
CA ARG A 453 37.22 -20.79 -7.20
C ARG A 453 36.79 -19.49 -6.52
N ARG A 454 35.50 -19.23 -6.28
CA ARG A 454 35.07 -18.05 -5.47
C ARG A 454 35.69 -18.04 -4.08
N GLY A 455 35.81 -19.19 -3.43
CA GLY A 455 36.50 -19.32 -2.14
C GLY A 455 37.96 -18.93 -2.20
N PHE A 456 38.69 -19.46 -3.19
CA PHE A 456 40.09 -19.09 -3.44
C PHE A 456 40.26 -17.61 -3.81
N ASP A 457 39.38 -17.05 -4.66
CA ASP A 457 39.35 -15.61 -4.99
C ASP A 457 39.07 -14.74 -3.74
N ALA A 458 38.28 -15.25 -2.79
CA ALA A 458 38.03 -14.66 -1.48
C ALA A 458 39.14 -14.98 -0.43
N GLY A 459 40.28 -15.53 -0.85
CA GLY A 459 41.47 -15.70 -0.04
C GLY A 459 41.62 -17.05 0.68
N TRP A 460 40.69 -17.99 0.52
CA TRP A 460 40.78 -19.31 1.17
C TRP A 460 41.89 -20.19 0.58
N SER A 461 42.63 -20.91 1.42
CA SER A 461 43.54 -21.97 1.00
C SER A 461 42.87 -23.34 0.91
N ALA A 462 43.51 -24.25 0.17
CA ALA A 462 43.05 -25.65 0.06
C ALA A 462 43.20 -26.44 1.38
N LEU A 463 43.88 -25.89 2.39
CA LEU A 463 43.90 -26.46 3.74
C LEU A 463 42.65 -26.00 4.51
N GLU A 464 42.39 -24.69 4.57
CA GLU A 464 41.23 -24.11 5.27
C GLU A 464 39.90 -24.62 4.71
N VAL A 465 39.80 -24.82 3.39
CA VAL A 465 38.62 -25.44 2.77
C VAL A 465 38.41 -26.87 3.28
N ARG A 466 39.47 -27.68 3.40
CA ARG A 466 39.39 -29.05 3.95
C ARG A 466 39.11 -29.07 5.44
N GLU A 467 39.75 -28.21 6.22
CA GLU A 467 39.52 -28.08 7.66
C GLU A 467 38.08 -27.67 7.96
N PHE A 468 37.53 -26.72 7.19
CA PHE A 468 36.11 -26.35 7.26
C PHE A 468 35.19 -27.50 6.86
N LEU A 469 35.40 -28.12 5.69
CA LEU A 469 34.57 -29.26 5.25
C LEU A 469 34.61 -30.43 6.23
N THR A 470 35.75 -30.65 6.90
CA THR A 470 35.90 -31.69 7.93
C THR A 470 35.18 -31.30 9.22
N SER A 471 35.24 -30.02 9.64
CA SER A 471 34.59 -29.59 10.90
C SER A 471 33.07 -29.53 10.81
N VAL A 472 32.50 -29.31 9.62
CA VAL A 472 31.04 -29.25 9.41
C VAL A 472 30.44 -30.56 8.90
N SER A 473 31.19 -31.63 8.66
CA SER A 473 30.63 -32.86 8.07
C SER A 473 30.37 -33.97 9.09
N GLN A 474 29.17 -34.56 9.03
CA GLN A 474 28.83 -35.78 9.78
C GLN A 474 29.45 -37.05 9.16
N THR A 475 29.95 -36.96 7.93
CA THR A 475 30.61 -38.03 7.18
C THR A 475 32.07 -37.65 6.88
N PRO A 476 33.00 -38.61 6.72
CA PRO A 476 34.33 -38.31 6.18
C PRO A 476 34.22 -37.61 4.82
N VAL A 477 35.10 -36.64 4.54
CA VAL A 477 35.10 -35.91 3.27
C VAL A 477 35.19 -36.90 2.10
N PRO A 478 34.25 -36.88 1.13
CA PRO A 478 34.27 -37.80 0.01
C PRO A 478 35.48 -37.54 -0.90
N GLN A 479 36.21 -38.59 -1.27
CA GLN A 479 37.39 -38.52 -2.13
C GLN A 479 37.20 -37.70 -3.44
N PRO A 480 36.03 -37.72 -4.13
CA PRO A 480 35.81 -36.85 -5.30
C PRO A 480 35.87 -35.35 -4.97
N LEU A 481 35.46 -34.94 -3.76
CA LEU A 481 35.48 -33.55 -3.31
C LEU A 481 36.90 -33.10 -2.96
N ASP A 482 37.69 -33.95 -2.29
CA ASP A 482 39.13 -33.70 -2.07
C ASP A 482 39.89 -33.50 -3.38
N PHE A 483 39.64 -34.36 -4.38
CA PHE A 483 40.25 -34.21 -5.71
C PHE A 483 39.83 -32.90 -6.40
N LEU A 484 38.56 -32.48 -6.27
CA LEU A 484 38.09 -31.22 -6.85
C LEU A 484 38.76 -30.00 -6.18
N VAL A 485 38.91 -30.02 -4.86
CA VAL A 485 39.62 -28.96 -4.11
C VAL A 485 41.08 -28.87 -4.55
N ASP A 486 41.78 -29.99 -4.69
CA ASP A 486 43.18 -30.01 -5.16
C ASP A 486 43.35 -29.57 -6.62
N ASP A 487 42.43 -29.94 -7.52
CA ASP A 487 42.50 -29.57 -8.94
C ASP A 487 42.29 -28.05 -9.14
N VAL A 488 41.29 -27.48 -8.45
CA VAL A 488 41.07 -26.03 -8.43
C VAL A 488 42.27 -25.33 -7.79
N ALA A 489 42.79 -25.83 -6.67
CA ALA A 489 43.95 -25.24 -5.99
C ALA A 489 45.24 -25.24 -6.83
N ARG A 490 45.51 -26.31 -7.59
CA ARG A 490 46.64 -26.38 -8.54
C ARG A 490 46.50 -25.38 -9.68
N THR A 491 45.26 -25.17 -10.12
CA THR A 491 44.95 -24.23 -11.21
C THR A 491 44.95 -22.78 -10.73
N PHE A 492 44.62 -22.53 -9.47
CA PHE A 492 44.60 -21.22 -8.83
C PHE A 492 46.03 -20.67 -8.60
N GLY A 493 46.24 -19.38 -8.85
CA GLY A 493 47.55 -18.74 -8.72
C GLY A 493 48.64 -19.21 -9.71
N SER A 494 48.29 -20.06 -10.69
CA SER A 494 49.17 -20.47 -11.80
C SER A 494 49.67 -19.28 -12.62
N VAL A 495 48.84 -18.24 -12.75
CA VAL A 495 49.23 -16.89 -13.19
C VAL A 495 49.37 -16.01 -11.95
N ARG A 496 50.55 -15.41 -11.76
CA ARG A 496 50.85 -14.52 -10.63
C ARG A 496 50.68 -13.06 -11.04
N VAL A 497 49.65 -12.39 -10.53
CA VAL A 497 49.51 -10.93 -10.64
C VAL A 497 50.32 -10.27 -9.51
N GLY A 498 51.19 -9.33 -9.86
CA GLY A 498 51.86 -8.47 -8.89
C GLY A 498 51.35 -7.04 -9.02
N HIS A 499 51.16 -6.34 -7.90
CA HIS A 499 50.76 -4.93 -7.94
C HIS A 499 51.88 -4.07 -8.53
N ALA A 500 51.48 -3.13 -9.38
CA ALA A 500 52.34 -2.14 -10.03
C ALA A 500 51.53 -0.87 -10.24
N GLU A 501 51.95 0.22 -9.59
CA GLU A 501 51.32 1.54 -9.74
C GLU A 501 51.63 2.16 -11.11
N ALA A 502 52.79 1.81 -11.66
CA ALA A 502 53.20 2.17 -13.01
C ALA A 502 54.18 1.12 -13.55
N PHE A 503 54.32 1.07 -14.89
CA PHE A 503 55.41 0.38 -15.56
C PHE A 503 56.31 1.38 -16.30
N LEU A 504 57.56 0.99 -16.50
CA LEU A 504 58.56 1.72 -17.28
C LEU A 504 58.98 0.81 -18.42
N ARG A 505 58.78 1.26 -19.66
CA ARG A 505 59.32 0.61 -20.87
C ARG A 505 60.45 1.48 -21.41
N ALA A 506 61.59 0.87 -21.75
CA ALA A 506 62.72 1.57 -22.34
C ALA A 506 63.32 0.75 -23.48
N ASP A 507 63.77 1.42 -24.55
CA ASP A 507 64.40 0.77 -25.70
C ASP A 507 65.89 0.46 -25.45
N ASP A 508 66.46 0.95 -24.33
CA ASP A 508 67.82 0.68 -23.84
C ASP A 508 67.75 -0.08 -22.49
N GLU A 509 68.14 -1.36 -22.53
CA GLU A 509 68.24 -2.25 -21.37
C GLU A 509 69.27 -1.77 -20.34
N ALA A 510 70.42 -1.24 -20.78
CA ALA A 510 71.49 -0.80 -19.89
C ALA A 510 71.08 0.48 -19.14
N ALA A 511 70.40 1.41 -19.81
CA ALA A 511 69.83 2.60 -19.18
C ALA A 511 68.75 2.24 -18.15
N LEU A 512 67.85 1.30 -18.47
CA LEU A 512 66.80 0.86 -17.54
C LEU A 512 67.39 0.11 -16.34
N ALA A 513 68.36 -0.79 -16.56
CA ALA A 513 69.07 -1.49 -15.50
C ALA A 513 69.81 -0.51 -14.58
N ALA A 514 70.51 0.49 -15.13
CA ALA A 514 71.17 1.53 -14.35
C ALA A 514 70.17 2.36 -13.52
N LEU A 515 69.03 2.74 -14.09
CA LEU A 515 67.96 3.48 -13.41
C LEU A 515 67.35 2.70 -12.24
N VAL A 516 67.09 1.39 -12.42
CA VAL A 516 66.55 0.50 -11.38
C VAL A 516 67.53 0.35 -10.20
N HIS A 517 68.84 0.45 -10.45
CA HIS A 517 69.89 0.29 -9.42
C HIS A 517 70.43 1.62 -8.86
N ASP A 518 69.97 2.79 -9.34
CA ASP A 518 70.43 4.10 -8.83
C ASP A 518 70.06 4.25 -7.33
N PRO A 519 71.03 4.54 -6.42
CA PRO A 519 70.75 4.75 -5.00
C PRO A 519 69.69 5.83 -4.71
N ARG A 520 69.51 6.80 -5.60
CA ARG A 520 68.53 7.91 -5.53
C ARG A 520 67.12 7.50 -5.98
N ALA A 521 66.98 6.37 -6.67
CA ALA A 521 65.72 5.81 -7.18
C ALA A 521 65.06 4.81 -6.22
N ARG A 522 65.74 4.39 -5.13
CA ARG A 522 65.25 3.37 -4.18
C ARG A 522 63.84 3.61 -3.65
N THR A 523 63.43 4.87 -3.47
CA THR A 523 62.09 5.24 -2.97
C THR A 523 60.96 5.04 -3.99
N LEU A 524 61.28 4.71 -5.25
CA LEU A 524 60.31 4.46 -6.32
C LEU A 524 59.85 3.00 -6.41
N GLY A 525 60.47 2.09 -5.63
CA GLY A 525 60.13 0.67 -5.63
C GLY A 525 60.32 0.00 -7.00
N LEU A 526 61.35 0.39 -7.74
CA LEU A 526 61.61 -0.14 -9.08
C LEU A 526 62.03 -1.61 -9.06
N ARG A 527 61.42 -2.43 -9.92
CA ARG A 527 61.77 -3.85 -10.12
C ARG A 527 61.65 -4.24 -11.59
N LEU A 528 62.70 -4.83 -12.16
CA LEU A 528 62.66 -5.40 -13.52
C LEU A 528 61.69 -6.60 -13.58
N LEU A 529 60.89 -6.66 -14.65
CA LEU A 529 60.10 -7.84 -15.05
C LEU A 529 60.65 -8.47 -16.34
N ALA A 530 61.24 -7.66 -17.21
CA ALA A 530 61.95 -8.08 -18.42
C ALA A 530 63.13 -7.09 -18.67
N PRO A 531 64.09 -7.41 -19.56
CA PRO A 531 65.26 -6.54 -19.80
C PRO A 531 64.92 -5.08 -20.13
N THR A 532 63.83 -4.87 -20.88
CA THR A 532 63.33 -3.55 -21.31
C THR A 532 62.08 -3.07 -20.56
N VAL A 533 61.65 -3.79 -19.50
CA VAL A 533 60.43 -3.48 -18.73
C VAL A 533 60.64 -3.60 -17.22
N ALA A 534 60.42 -2.50 -16.50
CA ALA A 534 60.35 -2.46 -15.04
C ALA A 534 58.95 -2.06 -14.58
N ILE A 535 58.62 -2.36 -13.31
CA ILE A 535 57.48 -1.81 -12.60
C ILE A 535 57.94 -0.92 -11.44
N ALA A 536 57.08 0.01 -11.04
CA ALA A 536 57.22 0.81 -9.83
C ALA A 536 56.07 0.49 -8.86
N THR A 537 56.35 0.55 -7.55
CA THR A 537 55.31 0.53 -6.50
C THR A 537 54.91 1.95 -6.07
N SER A 538 55.35 2.98 -6.79
CA SER A 538 54.99 4.37 -6.58
C SER A 538 54.00 4.86 -7.65
N PRO A 539 52.93 5.58 -7.26
CA PRO A 539 51.99 6.24 -8.17
C PRO A 539 52.67 7.03 -9.29
N ILE A 540 52.07 7.05 -10.47
CA ILE A 540 52.70 7.59 -11.68
C ILE A 540 52.99 9.10 -11.58
N ASP A 541 52.19 9.84 -10.83
CA ASP A 541 52.37 11.26 -10.49
C ASP A 541 53.56 11.52 -9.56
N VAL A 542 53.94 10.55 -8.73
CA VAL A 542 55.17 10.56 -7.91
C VAL A 542 56.38 10.10 -8.72
N LEU A 543 56.18 9.15 -9.63
CA LEU A 543 57.22 8.57 -10.48
C LEU A 543 57.77 9.57 -11.51
N LEU A 544 56.90 10.24 -12.29
CA LEU A 544 57.32 11.09 -13.41
C LEU A 544 58.23 12.27 -13.02
N PRO A 545 57.98 13.04 -11.95
CA PRO A 545 58.87 14.12 -11.53
C PRO A 545 60.22 13.56 -11.08
N ARG A 546 60.21 12.47 -10.30
CA ARG A 546 61.43 11.89 -9.74
C ARG A 546 62.33 11.28 -10.81
N LEU A 547 61.76 10.65 -11.83
CA LEU A 547 62.52 10.19 -13.00
C LEU A 547 63.19 11.36 -13.76
N ARG A 548 62.55 12.53 -13.83
CA ARG A 548 63.14 13.74 -14.44
C ARG A 548 64.30 14.31 -13.62
N GLU A 549 64.19 14.30 -12.29
CA GLU A 549 65.30 14.65 -11.39
C GLU A 549 66.49 13.68 -11.50
N LEU A 550 66.24 12.42 -11.88
CA LEU A 550 67.30 11.43 -12.14
C LEU A 550 67.94 11.56 -13.53
N GLY A 551 67.37 12.40 -14.41
CA GLY A 551 67.86 12.67 -15.77
C GLY A 551 67.10 11.95 -16.90
N ALA A 552 66.04 11.20 -16.60
CA ALA A 552 65.22 10.52 -17.60
C ALA A 552 64.07 11.40 -18.12
N ALA A 553 63.62 11.16 -19.35
CA ALA A 553 62.53 11.92 -19.99
C ALA A 553 61.28 11.05 -20.24
N PRO A 554 60.55 10.62 -19.19
CA PRO A 554 59.42 9.70 -19.33
C PRO A 554 58.16 10.36 -19.92
N VAL A 555 57.47 9.57 -20.74
CA VAL A 555 56.11 9.81 -21.27
C VAL A 555 55.17 8.76 -20.64
N VAL A 556 53.89 9.08 -20.51
CA VAL A 556 52.86 8.21 -19.91
C VAL A 556 52.19 7.36 -20.99
N GLU A 557 51.89 6.10 -20.67
CA GLU A 557 51.16 5.15 -21.53
C GLU A 557 49.70 4.90 -21.02
N ALA A 558 48.88 4.09 -21.71
CA ALA A 558 47.58 3.59 -21.22
C ALA A 558 47.32 2.14 -21.61
N ALA A 559 46.17 1.63 -21.17
CA ALA A 559 45.58 0.36 -21.56
C ALA A 559 45.44 0.10 -23.08
N ASP A 560 45.51 1.13 -23.94
CA ASP A 560 45.54 1.02 -25.41
C ASP A 560 46.82 1.57 -26.06
N GLY A 561 47.74 2.15 -25.27
CA GLY A 561 48.86 2.97 -25.75
C GLY A 561 48.74 4.49 -25.54
N THR A 562 47.66 5.01 -24.90
CA THR A 562 47.45 6.46 -24.55
C THR A 562 48.17 6.89 -23.22
N VAL A 563 47.68 7.34 -22.05
CA VAL A 563 46.52 8.20 -21.65
C VAL A 563 45.89 8.01 -20.22
N ARG A 564 45.49 6.83 -19.66
CA ARG A 564 44.64 6.74 -18.41
C ARG A 564 44.53 5.44 -17.57
N VAL A 565 43.90 5.58 -16.37
CA VAL A 565 43.82 4.75 -15.11
C VAL A 565 42.49 5.17 -14.33
N SER A 566 41.77 4.53 -13.36
CA SER A 566 41.92 3.43 -12.34
C SER A 566 40.60 2.61 -12.02
N ARG A 567 40.33 2.15 -10.76
CA ARG A 567 39.19 1.29 -10.26
C ARG A 567 38.67 1.60 -8.79
N PRO A 568 37.55 0.99 -8.28
CA PRO A 568 36.86 1.34 -6.99
C PRO A 568 36.59 0.20 -5.93
N ASP A 569 35.84 0.52 -4.85
CA ASP A 569 35.62 -0.21 -3.55
C ASP A 569 34.12 -0.53 -3.16
N LEU A 570 33.91 -1.17 -1.98
CA LEU A 570 32.59 -1.55 -1.37
C LEU A 570 31.72 -0.37 -0.84
N GLN A 571 30.40 -0.62 -0.65
CA GLN A 571 29.38 0.43 -0.55
C GLN A 571 28.30 0.27 0.57
N ARG A 572 27.70 1.40 0.99
CA ARG A 572 26.55 1.51 1.94
C ARG A 572 25.74 2.79 1.71
N ALA A 573 24.44 2.77 1.99
CA ALA A 573 23.60 3.98 2.03
C ALA A 573 23.45 4.52 3.46
N ARG A 574 23.51 5.85 3.63
CA ARG A 574 23.15 6.51 4.90
C ARG A 574 21.65 6.38 5.15
N SER A 575 21.29 5.99 6.36
CA SER A 575 19.89 5.86 6.77
C SER A 575 19.15 7.21 6.66
N ARG A 576 18.17 7.29 5.75
CA ARG A 576 17.32 8.49 5.61
C ARG A 576 16.37 8.52 6.80
N ARG A 577 16.73 9.24 7.87
CA ARG A 577 15.96 9.36 9.14
C ARG A 577 14.56 9.99 8.94
N GLY A 578 13.66 9.21 8.35
CA GLY A 578 12.28 9.55 8.01
C GLY A 578 11.26 8.99 9.00
N ARG A 579 11.67 8.71 10.25
CA ARG A 579 10.79 8.25 11.34
C ARG A 579 9.79 9.35 11.69
N ARG A 580 8.68 9.41 10.94
CA ARG A 580 7.47 10.14 11.31
C ARG A 580 7.10 9.70 12.73
N PRO A 581 7.02 10.60 13.72
CA PRO A 581 6.75 10.17 15.08
C PRO A 581 5.33 9.58 15.16
N ALA A 582 5.18 8.48 15.90
CA ALA A 582 3.87 8.08 16.41
C ALA A 582 3.27 9.27 17.17
N GLY A 583 1.97 9.53 17.00
CA GLY A 583 1.37 10.82 17.34
C GLY A 583 1.22 11.81 16.17
N ALA A 584 2.03 11.75 15.09
CA ALA A 584 1.86 12.69 13.96
C ALA A 584 0.59 12.41 13.13
N VAL A 585 0.18 11.14 13.04
CA VAL A 585 -1.09 10.73 12.43
C VAL A 585 -2.25 11.11 13.35
N GLU A 586 -2.17 10.76 14.63
CA GLU A 586 -3.22 11.03 15.63
C GLU A 586 -3.45 12.52 15.85
N ALA A 587 -2.41 13.35 15.90
CA ALA A 587 -2.52 14.80 16.00
C ALA A 587 -3.16 15.42 14.75
N ARG A 588 -2.83 14.90 13.55
CA ARG A 588 -3.49 15.33 12.30
C ARG A 588 -4.95 14.89 12.26
N GLN A 589 -5.24 13.68 12.70
CA GLN A 589 -6.58 13.12 12.76
C GLN A 589 -7.45 13.87 13.79
N ALA A 590 -6.90 14.22 14.95
CA ALA A 590 -7.54 15.06 15.96
C ALA A 590 -7.80 16.49 15.44
N ALA A 591 -6.81 17.11 14.78
CA ALA A 591 -6.99 18.43 14.15
C ALA A 591 -8.06 18.40 13.04
N GLN A 592 -8.08 17.35 12.23
CA GLN A 592 -9.08 17.15 11.17
C GLN A 592 -10.47 16.87 11.75
N VAL A 593 -10.58 16.11 12.84
CA VAL A 593 -11.84 15.91 13.58
C VAL A 593 -12.34 17.23 14.18
N GLN A 594 -11.48 18.08 14.75
CA GLN A 594 -11.89 19.39 15.27
C GLN A 594 -12.32 20.35 14.14
N ALA A 595 -11.64 20.34 13.00
CA ALA A 595 -12.04 21.12 11.82
C ALA A 595 -13.41 20.66 11.28
N VAL A 596 -13.62 19.34 11.13
CA VAL A 596 -14.90 18.75 10.70
C VAL A 596 -16.01 19.05 11.72
N ALA A 597 -15.76 18.88 13.03
CA ALA A 597 -16.73 19.21 14.07
C ALA A 597 -17.11 20.70 14.07
N THR A 598 -16.15 21.59 13.74
CA THR A 598 -16.40 23.03 13.62
C THR A 598 -17.25 23.35 12.38
N ALA A 599 -16.96 22.72 11.24
CA ALA A 599 -17.75 22.86 10.01
C ALA A 599 -19.18 22.30 10.19
N ILE A 600 -19.34 21.15 10.83
CA ILE A 600 -20.64 20.54 11.15
C ILE A 600 -21.43 21.46 12.08
N ARG A 601 -20.86 21.95 13.18
CA ARG A 601 -21.51 22.94 14.06
C ARG A 601 -21.83 24.27 13.37
N ALA A 602 -21.21 24.60 12.24
CA ALA A 602 -21.62 25.76 11.42
C ALA A 602 -22.81 25.40 10.52
N GLY A 603 -22.76 24.25 9.84
CA GLY A 603 -23.85 23.71 9.03
C GLY A 603 -25.14 23.46 9.84
N ASP A 604 -25.05 22.81 11.00
CA ASP A 604 -26.22 22.56 11.85
C ASP A 604 -26.86 23.85 12.37
N ARG A 605 -26.08 24.91 12.65
CA ARG A 605 -26.61 26.24 13.01
C ARG A 605 -27.25 26.98 11.83
N ALA A 606 -26.79 26.73 10.60
CA ALA A 606 -27.43 27.23 9.38
C ALA A 606 -28.70 26.44 9.03
N GLU A 607 -28.74 25.14 9.34
CA GLU A 607 -29.91 24.28 9.11
C GLU A 607 -30.99 24.48 10.18
N SER A 608 -30.61 24.66 11.45
CA SER A 608 -31.54 24.97 12.54
C SER A 608 -32.09 26.40 12.49
N SER A 609 -31.52 27.27 11.65
CA SER A 609 -32.01 28.63 11.39
C SER A 609 -32.79 28.75 10.07
N ARG A 610 -33.04 27.65 9.34
CA ARG A 610 -34.04 27.61 8.26
C ARG A 610 -35.45 27.49 8.84
N PRO A 611 -36.35 28.46 8.60
CA PRO A 611 -37.77 28.29 8.88
C PRO A 611 -38.40 27.35 7.85
N SER A 612 -39.40 26.57 8.26
CA SER A 612 -40.33 25.93 7.33
C SER A 612 -41.19 26.98 6.62
N THR A 613 -41.36 26.82 5.31
CA THR A 613 -42.08 27.73 4.38
C THR A 613 -41.46 29.11 4.20
N ALA A 614 -41.05 29.41 2.97
CA ALA A 614 -40.67 30.77 2.56
C ALA A 614 -41.92 31.52 2.05
N THR A 615 -42.42 32.49 2.83
CA THR A 615 -43.45 33.41 2.35
C THR A 615 -42.89 34.29 1.24
N THR A 616 -43.41 34.12 0.01
CA THR A 616 -43.09 34.96 -1.14
C THR A 616 -43.63 36.38 -0.94
N THR A 617 -42.81 37.26 -0.39
CA THR A 617 -43.15 38.68 -0.27
C THR A 617 -43.35 39.29 -1.66
N SER A 618 -44.45 40.02 -1.86
CA SER A 618 -44.64 40.82 -3.06
C SER A 618 -43.50 41.82 -3.25
N PRO A 619 -43.23 42.32 -4.48
CA PRO A 619 -42.19 43.32 -4.71
C PRO A 619 -42.36 44.59 -3.87
N SER A 620 -43.60 44.96 -3.50
CA SER A 620 -43.89 46.06 -2.58
C SER A 620 -43.51 45.73 -1.12
N GLY A 621 -43.71 44.49 -0.66
CA GLY A 621 -43.26 44.03 0.66
C GLY A 621 -41.74 43.96 0.77
N ALA A 622 -41.07 43.45 -0.26
CA ALA A 622 -39.60 43.43 -0.33
C ALA A 622 -39.00 44.86 -0.28
N LEU A 623 -39.60 45.82 -1.00
CA LEU A 623 -39.21 47.24 -0.95
C LEU A 623 -39.40 47.87 0.44
N ALA A 624 -40.44 47.49 1.19
CA ALA A 624 -40.67 47.99 2.54
C ALA A 624 -39.61 47.45 3.52
N ALA A 625 -39.41 46.13 3.55
CA ALA A 625 -38.43 45.47 4.42
C ALA A 625 -36.99 45.97 4.17
N LEU A 626 -36.63 46.27 2.92
CA LEU A 626 -35.32 46.84 2.59
C LEU A 626 -35.14 48.29 3.05
N ARG A 627 -36.19 49.11 3.08
CA ARG A 627 -36.12 50.47 3.64
C ARG A 627 -35.96 50.44 5.14
N GLU A 628 -36.77 49.63 5.82
CA GLU A 628 -36.70 49.39 7.25
C GLU A 628 -35.28 48.94 7.67
N ALA A 629 -34.68 48.01 6.93
CA ALA A 629 -33.32 47.52 7.18
C ALA A 629 -32.22 48.58 6.92
N ILE A 630 -32.40 49.51 5.98
CA ILE A 630 -31.49 50.66 5.78
C ILE A 630 -31.61 51.62 6.97
N GLU A 631 -32.84 51.93 7.39
CA GLU A 631 -33.10 52.85 8.51
C GLU A 631 -32.62 52.28 9.86
N SER A 632 -32.72 50.96 10.07
CA SER A 632 -32.25 50.27 11.26
C SER A 632 -30.80 49.76 11.17
N GLY A 633 -30.09 50.02 10.06
CA GLY A 633 -28.72 49.55 9.82
C GLY A 633 -28.52 48.03 9.97
N SER A 634 -29.55 47.25 9.64
CA SER A 634 -29.62 45.82 9.97
C SER A 634 -29.30 44.92 8.78
N THR A 635 -28.43 43.92 9.00
CA THR A 635 -28.14 42.87 8.02
C THR A 635 -29.40 42.06 7.68
N VAL A 636 -29.59 41.76 6.41
CA VAL A 636 -30.71 40.98 5.88
C VAL A 636 -30.21 39.86 4.98
N VAL A 637 -31.02 38.81 4.83
CA VAL A 637 -30.84 37.84 3.76
C VAL A 637 -31.86 38.12 2.67
N ILE A 638 -31.37 38.30 1.44
CA ILE A 638 -32.20 38.41 0.24
C ILE A 638 -32.12 37.12 -0.56
N GLY A 639 -33.28 36.60 -0.98
CA GLY A 639 -33.33 35.64 -2.10
C GLY A 639 -33.19 36.42 -3.40
N TYR A 640 -32.26 36.03 -4.27
CA TYR A 640 -31.96 36.77 -5.50
C TYR A 640 -31.85 35.85 -6.72
N VAL A 641 -32.34 36.33 -7.87
CA VAL A 641 -32.15 35.69 -9.19
C VAL A 641 -31.12 36.46 -10.00
N ASP A 642 -30.07 35.78 -10.46
CA ASP A 642 -29.00 36.41 -11.24
C ASP A 642 -29.36 36.63 -12.74
N ASN A 643 -28.37 36.97 -13.58
CA ASN A 643 -28.56 37.16 -15.03
C ASN A 643 -28.73 35.85 -15.82
N HIS A 644 -28.47 34.70 -15.20
CA HIS A 644 -28.53 33.38 -15.82
C HIS A 644 -29.71 32.55 -15.32
N GLY A 645 -30.58 33.14 -14.49
CA GLY A 645 -31.75 32.48 -13.91
C GLY A 645 -31.43 31.65 -12.67
N ALA A 646 -30.19 31.64 -12.18
CA ALA A 646 -29.84 30.92 -10.97
C ALA A 646 -30.37 31.68 -9.74
N THR A 647 -31.12 30.97 -8.89
CA THR A 647 -31.65 31.51 -7.64
C THR A 647 -30.71 31.20 -6.48
N GLY A 648 -30.48 32.16 -5.58
CA GLY A 648 -29.70 31.90 -4.36
C GLY A 648 -29.84 32.99 -3.32
N GLU A 649 -29.60 32.62 -2.05
CA GLU A 649 -29.60 33.58 -0.94
C GLU A 649 -28.28 34.37 -0.85
N ARG A 650 -28.38 35.62 -0.41
CA ARG A 650 -27.27 36.54 -0.14
C ARG A 650 -27.49 37.22 1.20
N VAL A 651 -26.52 37.11 2.10
CA VAL A 651 -26.47 37.89 3.34
C VAL A 651 -25.86 39.24 3.00
N VAL A 652 -26.61 40.33 3.19
CA VAL A 652 -26.22 41.67 2.77
C VAL A 652 -26.52 42.73 3.82
N ASP A 653 -25.68 43.77 3.87
CA ASP A 653 -25.97 45.00 4.63
C ASP A 653 -26.55 46.07 3.69
N PRO A 654 -27.85 46.41 3.76
CA PRO A 654 -28.47 47.42 2.92
C PRO A 654 -27.88 48.82 3.20
N ARG A 655 -27.43 49.54 2.15
CA ARG A 655 -26.86 50.89 2.29
C ARG A 655 -27.69 51.98 1.60
N ARG A 656 -28.21 51.70 0.40
CA ARG A 656 -29.06 52.66 -0.35
C ARG A 656 -30.00 51.92 -1.28
N LEU A 657 -31.22 52.44 -1.43
CA LEU A 657 -32.25 51.91 -2.31
C LEU A 657 -32.70 53.03 -3.26
N ASP A 658 -32.38 52.94 -4.54
CA ASP A 658 -32.57 54.02 -5.52
C ASP A 658 -32.82 53.47 -6.92
N GLY A 659 -33.66 54.13 -7.73
CA GLY A 659 -33.98 53.72 -9.10
C GLY A 659 -34.48 52.27 -9.31
N GLY A 660 -34.94 51.59 -8.25
CA GLY A 660 -35.28 50.15 -8.30
C GLY A 660 -34.08 49.20 -8.16
N ARG A 661 -32.93 49.70 -7.72
CA ARG A 661 -31.72 48.94 -7.34
C ARG A 661 -31.43 49.11 -5.84
N LEU A 662 -30.91 48.05 -5.24
CA LEU A 662 -30.40 48.04 -3.87
C LEU A 662 -28.87 48.01 -3.93
N SER A 663 -28.21 49.04 -3.39
CA SER A 663 -26.78 49.01 -3.08
C SER A 663 -26.60 48.44 -1.67
N ALA A 664 -25.89 47.33 -1.56
CA ALA A 664 -25.65 46.63 -0.31
C ALA A 664 -24.27 45.95 -0.29
N PHE A 665 -23.69 45.75 0.89
CA PHE A 665 -22.44 44.99 1.05
C PHE A 665 -22.77 43.49 1.09
N ASP A 666 -22.24 42.68 0.17
CA ASP A 666 -22.48 41.24 0.09
C ASP A 666 -21.41 40.48 0.89
N HIS A 667 -21.77 39.94 2.05
CA HIS A 667 -20.86 39.20 2.95
C HIS A 667 -20.28 37.93 2.31
N ARG A 668 -20.84 37.44 1.19
CA ARG A 668 -20.29 36.32 0.42
C ARG A 668 -19.30 36.78 -0.67
N ALA A 669 -19.25 38.07 -0.98
CA ALA A 669 -18.36 38.65 -1.97
C ALA A 669 -17.32 39.64 -1.41
N ASP A 670 -17.48 40.04 -0.14
CA ASP A 670 -16.64 41.02 0.59
C ASP A 670 -16.58 42.40 -0.09
N ASP A 671 -17.70 42.79 -0.73
CA ASP A 671 -17.76 43.89 -1.70
C ASP A 671 -19.17 44.55 -1.75
N VAL A 672 -19.25 45.83 -2.16
CA VAL A 672 -20.51 46.57 -2.30
C VAL A 672 -21.09 46.37 -3.69
N ARG A 673 -22.29 45.80 -3.77
CA ARG A 673 -22.94 45.36 -5.02
C ARG A 673 -24.33 45.93 -5.20
N GLU A 674 -24.73 46.07 -6.47
CA GLU A 674 -26.07 46.51 -6.84
C GLU A 674 -26.96 45.33 -7.26
N PHE A 675 -28.03 45.12 -6.48
CA PHE A 675 -29.05 44.09 -6.72
C PHE A 675 -30.28 44.74 -7.37
N ALA A 676 -30.80 44.15 -8.45
CA ALA A 676 -32.03 44.63 -9.07
C ALA A 676 -33.24 44.18 -8.26
N VAL A 677 -34.04 45.11 -7.71
CA VAL A 677 -35.08 44.76 -6.72
C VAL A 677 -36.18 43.87 -7.30
N HIS A 678 -36.48 44.00 -8.60
CA HIS A 678 -37.44 43.12 -9.30
C HIS A 678 -36.98 41.65 -9.40
N ARG A 679 -35.76 41.32 -8.97
CA ARG A 679 -35.22 39.95 -8.89
C ARG A 679 -34.98 39.48 -7.46
N ILE A 680 -35.36 40.29 -6.47
CA ILE A 680 -35.34 39.89 -5.07
C ILE A 680 -36.64 39.10 -4.82
N THR A 681 -36.52 37.79 -4.62
CA THR A 681 -37.66 36.86 -4.44
C THR A 681 -38.16 36.80 -2.99
N GLY A 682 -37.39 37.32 -2.05
CA GLY A 682 -37.74 37.44 -0.64
C GLY A 682 -36.71 38.26 0.12
N VAL A 683 -37.13 38.88 1.22
CA VAL A 683 -36.27 39.64 2.15
C VAL A 683 -36.60 39.20 3.57
N ARG A 684 -35.60 38.79 4.34
CA ARG A 684 -35.72 38.44 5.76
C ARG A 684 -34.58 39.07 6.56
N ARG A 685 -34.78 39.38 7.84
CA ARG A 685 -33.66 39.73 8.72
C ARG A 685 -32.69 38.52 8.84
N ALA A 686 -31.41 38.81 9.04
CA ALA A 686 -30.36 37.79 9.17
C ALA A 686 -30.36 37.13 10.56
#